data_AF-A0A1I3BQJ8-F1
#
_entry.id   AF-A0A1I3BQJ8-F1
#
_cell.length_a   1.000
_cell.length_b   1.000
_cell.length_c   1.000
_cell.angle_alpha   90.00
_cell.angle_beta   90.00
_cell.angle_gamma   90.00
#
_symmetry.space_group_name_H-M   'P 1'
#
loop_
_entity.id
_entity.type
_entity.pdbx_description
1 polymer ?
#
loop_
_entity_poly.entity_id
_entity_poly.type
_entity_poly.pdbx_seq_one_letter_code
_entity_poly.pdbx_strand_id
1 'polypeptide(L)'
;MAATVGFRSLADQLRSWSDERLSRLLAERLDLATPAPHDFGQLASRAAVRTSVVRALDGLTRLELSVLDALVVSGQTTPSELCRSVHADQAGVEAALERLLDTALVWESTSGLRPLSGVGEALSGSTAAGVSGLQPRSGDPLTRAEVTRRLAELSPAARALLDHVLSEGGQATTAAARHTISPADAATPAEELLSRRLLVPRGGGTVVLPGEVGIELRGGHTTAEPVDEIPPMATSAREQRLVDRVAAGAAFELVRRLELLLDHWGSHPPAALRSGGLGVRELKAAALFLHVDEPTAALIIETASTAGLLASRADADGNPVWVPTDVFDNWSAKDVPQRWALAARSWLESTRTPGLVGTRDAAGKPWNALTAELATRSMPETRQMSLRVLAELPPGAVLATGTGLPSLVARLGWLRPRRPRSRAEQVAWTVEEAAVLGLTGLGGVATYTRLLLEGQDPADVIAPLLPEPVDHVLIQADLTAVAPGPLESALARRLQLVADVESRGGATVYRFTPGSVRRALDVGWTAAEVHEFLGTVSRTPVPQPLTYLVDDTVRTFGVVRVGHAESFLRADDEAALTELLHHPKAGPLGLRRLAPTVLISDTPIEVLLPRLRDLGAAPVVEAADGTVRVTRPDQLRARPPRERRTAAAQVRETARAAAVITAIRSGDRAASSRPASGAALSPSGSLTALREAIELGGAVLISYVDNHGSASDRIIDPLSVEGGQLTARDHRSDDVRTFAVHRITAVRPLDPAS
;
A
#
# COMPACT_ATOMS: atom_id res chain seq x y z
N MET A 1 3.25 11.33 -39.93
CA MET A 1 3.03 9.95 -39.44
C MET A 1 2.66 9.09 -40.62
N ALA A 2 3.48 8.08 -40.95
CA ALA A 2 3.17 7.14 -42.03
C ALA A 2 1.86 6.42 -41.71
N ALA A 3 1.00 6.19 -42.72
CA ALA A 3 -0.25 5.47 -42.56
C ALA A 3 0.01 4.08 -41.97
N THR A 4 -0.22 3.92 -40.67
CA THR A 4 -0.11 2.63 -39.99
C THR A 4 -1.19 1.72 -40.55
N VAL A 5 -0.79 0.61 -41.14
CA VAL A 5 -1.70 -0.47 -41.52
C VAL A 5 -2.34 -0.96 -40.23
N GLY A 6 -3.63 -0.65 -40.03
CA GLY A 6 -4.35 -1.04 -38.81
C GLY A 6 -4.41 -2.55 -38.63
N PHE A 7 -4.62 -2.98 -37.40
CA PHE A 7 -4.63 -4.39 -37.01
C PHE A 7 -6.04 -4.99 -37.11
N ARG A 8 -6.13 -6.32 -37.28
CA ARG A 8 -7.43 -7.03 -37.28
C ARG A 8 -7.92 -7.30 -35.87
N SER A 9 -7.03 -7.43 -34.90
CA SER A 9 -7.39 -7.61 -33.49
C SER A 9 -6.33 -6.99 -32.58
N LEU A 10 -6.69 -6.79 -31.30
CA LEU A 10 -5.72 -6.40 -30.27
C LEU A 10 -4.57 -7.41 -30.18
N ALA A 11 -4.83 -8.70 -30.37
CA ALA A 11 -3.79 -9.72 -30.34
C ALA A 11 -2.74 -9.51 -31.43
N ASP A 12 -3.16 -9.14 -32.65
CA ASP A 12 -2.26 -8.81 -33.75
C ASP A 12 -1.42 -7.56 -33.46
N GLN A 13 -2.03 -6.54 -32.88
CA GLN A 13 -1.31 -5.35 -32.43
C GLN A 13 -0.25 -5.71 -31.40
N LEU A 14 -0.61 -6.43 -30.34
CA LEU A 14 0.32 -6.83 -29.27
C LEU A 14 1.45 -7.72 -29.80
N ARG A 15 1.17 -8.59 -30.77
CA ARG A 15 2.19 -9.44 -31.41
C ARG A 15 3.27 -8.63 -32.13
N SER A 16 2.89 -7.48 -32.70
CA SER A 16 3.80 -6.58 -33.42
C SER A 16 4.70 -5.74 -32.50
N TRP A 17 4.41 -5.67 -31.20
CA TRP A 17 5.16 -4.84 -30.25
C TRP A 17 6.54 -5.42 -29.93
N SER A 18 7.48 -4.54 -29.60
CA SER A 18 8.78 -4.94 -29.06
C SER A 18 8.67 -5.50 -27.63
N ASP A 19 9.68 -6.24 -27.19
CA ASP A 19 9.71 -6.82 -25.83
C ASP A 19 9.76 -5.73 -24.76
N GLU A 20 10.39 -4.58 -25.04
CA GLU A 20 10.42 -3.44 -24.12
C GLU A 20 9.01 -2.83 -23.94
N ARG A 21 8.25 -2.68 -25.02
CA ARG A 21 6.88 -2.16 -24.97
C ARG A 21 5.95 -3.14 -24.25
N LEU A 22 6.08 -4.44 -24.51
CA LEU A 22 5.34 -5.49 -23.78
C LEU A 22 5.72 -5.53 -22.29
N SER A 23 7.00 -5.34 -21.96
CA SER A 23 7.44 -5.29 -20.57
C SER A 23 6.85 -4.08 -19.84
N ARG A 24 6.71 -2.93 -20.50
CA ARG A 24 6.01 -1.75 -19.95
C ARG A 24 4.53 -2.06 -19.71
N LEU A 25 3.83 -2.68 -20.66
CA LEU A 25 2.44 -3.11 -20.48
C LEU A 25 2.28 -4.03 -19.26
N LEU A 26 3.15 -5.03 -19.10
CA LEU A 26 3.07 -5.98 -17.97
C LEU A 26 3.42 -5.32 -16.63
N ALA A 27 4.33 -4.34 -16.61
CA ALA A 27 4.66 -3.59 -15.40
C ALA A 27 3.49 -2.68 -14.95
N GLU A 28 2.73 -2.14 -15.91
CA GLU A 28 1.59 -1.26 -15.63
C GLU A 28 0.30 -2.03 -15.36
N ARG A 29 0.15 -3.20 -15.97
CA ARG A 29 -1.00 -4.11 -15.80
C ARG A 29 -0.52 -5.48 -15.32
N LEU A 30 -0.02 -5.52 -14.08
CA LEU A 30 0.54 -6.71 -13.43
C LEU A 30 -0.43 -7.92 -13.41
N ASP A 31 -1.73 -7.65 -13.46
CA ASP A 31 -2.77 -8.67 -13.51
C ASP A 31 -2.78 -9.46 -14.84
N LEU A 32 -2.20 -8.92 -15.92
CA LEU A 32 -2.03 -9.64 -17.19
C LEU A 32 -0.96 -10.74 -17.10
N ALA A 33 0.03 -10.56 -16.22
CA ALA A 33 1.19 -11.44 -16.10
C ALA A 33 0.97 -12.67 -15.21
N THR A 34 -0.12 -12.72 -14.42
CA THR A 34 -0.32 -13.77 -13.40
C THR A 34 -1.71 -14.43 -13.48
N PRO A 35 -1.80 -15.75 -13.78
CA PRO A 35 -0.73 -16.65 -14.25
C PRO A 35 -0.14 -16.20 -15.61
N ALA A 36 0.98 -16.72 -16.09
CA ALA A 36 1.50 -16.32 -17.41
C ALA A 36 0.48 -16.69 -18.51
N PRO A 37 0.16 -15.80 -19.48
CA PRO A 37 -0.65 -16.18 -20.62
C PRO A 37 0.14 -17.06 -21.60
N HIS A 38 -0.56 -17.94 -22.32
CA HIS A 38 0.02 -18.88 -23.26
C HIS A 38 0.36 -18.25 -24.60
N ASP A 39 -0.42 -17.27 -25.07
CA ASP A 39 -0.24 -16.60 -26.36
C ASP A 39 -0.84 -15.17 -26.34
N PHE A 40 -0.68 -14.42 -27.44
CA PHE A 40 -1.18 -13.05 -27.54
C PHE A 40 -2.72 -12.97 -27.57
N GLY A 41 -3.42 -14.01 -28.02
CA GLY A 41 -4.87 -14.08 -27.97
C GLY A 41 -5.38 -14.14 -26.53
N GLN A 42 -4.75 -14.95 -25.67
CA GLN A 42 -5.07 -14.99 -24.25
C GLN A 42 -4.69 -13.69 -23.53
N LEU A 43 -3.57 -13.07 -23.90
CA LEU A 43 -3.18 -11.76 -23.35
C LEU A 43 -4.23 -10.68 -23.66
N ALA A 44 -4.64 -10.54 -24.93
CA ALA A 44 -5.67 -9.60 -25.35
C ALA A 44 -7.02 -9.89 -24.67
N SER A 45 -7.42 -11.17 -24.61
CA SER A 45 -8.63 -11.61 -23.92
C SER A 45 -8.63 -11.24 -22.43
N ARG A 46 -7.49 -11.36 -21.74
CA ARG A 46 -7.36 -10.92 -20.34
C ARG A 46 -7.41 -9.41 -20.18
N ALA A 47 -6.82 -8.66 -21.12
CA ALA A 47 -6.88 -7.21 -21.12
C ALA A 47 -8.33 -6.69 -21.20
N ALA A 48 -9.21 -7.39 -21.91
CA ALA A 48 -10.63 -7.06 -22.04
C ALA A 48 -11.50 -7.50 -20.85
N VAL A 49 -10.93 -8.16 -19.83
CA VAL A 49 -11.71 -8.54 -18.64
C VAL A 49 -12.04 -7.29 -17.83
N ARG A 50 -13.32 -7.12 -17.45
CA ARG A 50 -13.82 -5.95 -16.71
C ARG A 50 -12.99 -5.57 -15.48
N THR A 51 -12.55 -6.53 -14.66
CA THR A 51 -11.71 -6.24 -13.48
C THR A 51 -10.32 -5.72 -13.85
N SER A 52 -9.78 -6.16 -15.00
CA SER A 52 -8.51 -5.65 -15.55
C SER A 52 -8.69 -4.24 -16.10
N VAL A 53 -9.76 -4.01 -16.87
CA VAL A 53 -10.12 -2.69 -17.40
C VAL A 53 -10.31 -1.69 -16.27
N VAL A 54 -11.12 -1.99 -15.25
CA VAL A 54 -11.36 -1.09 -14.11
C VAL A 54 -10.05 -0.73 -13.39
N ARG A 55 -9.15 -1.69 -13.17
CA ARG A 55 -7.83 -1.42 -12.56
C ARG A 55 -6.98 -0.49 -13.39
N ALA A 56 -6.96 -0.68 -14.71
CA ALA A 56 -6.24 0.19 -15.63
C ALA A 56 -6.84 1.60 -15.64
N LEU A 57 -8.17 1.71 -15.71
CA LEU A 57 -8.89 3.00 -15.65
C LEU A 57 -8.57 3.77 -14.37
N ASP A 58 -8.50 3.09 -13.22
CA ASP A 58 -8.20 3.76 -11.97
C ASP A 58 -6.77 4.32 -11.88
N GLY A 59 -5.88 3.88 -12.77
CA GLY A 59 -4.51 4.38 -12.92
C GLY A 59 -4.37 5.57 -13.87
N LEU A 60 -5.44 5.99 -14.53
CA LEU A 60 -5.42 7.08 -15.50
C LEU A 60 -5.62 8.46 -14.87
N THR A 61 -5.07 9.48 -15.52
CA THR A 61 -5.29 10.90 -15.22
C THR A 61 -6.63 11.40 -15.77
N ARG A 62 -7.06 12.60 -15.35
CA ARG A 62 -8.27 13.24 -15.88
C ARG A 62 -8.22 13.42 -17.40
N LEU A 63 -7.08 13.84 -17.95
CA LEU A 63 -6.91 14.02 -19.39
C LEU A 63 -7.02 12.67 -20.11
N GLU A 64 -6.31 11.64 -19.66
CA GLU A 64 -6.35 10.30 -20.26
C GLU A 64 -7.76 9.69 -20.23
N LEU A 65 -8.50 9.85 -19.13
CA LEU A 65 -9.90 9.39 -19.06
C LEU A 65 -10.81 10.18 -20.01
N SER A 66 -10.58 11.48 -20.16
CA SER A 66 -11.38 12.33 -21.06
C SER A 66 -11.11 12.01 -22.53
N VAL A 67 -9.86 11.68 -22.89
CA VAL A 67 -9.50 11.19 -24.24
C VAL A 67 -10.14 9.82 -24.51
N LEU A 68 -10.10 8.91 -23.54
CA LEU A 68 -10.73 7.60 -23.67
C LEU A 68 -12.25 7.69 -23.78
N ASP A 69 -12.87 8.55 -22.97
CA ASP A 69 -14.30 8.85 -23.04
C ASP A 69 -14.68 9.47 -24.38
N ALA A 70 -13.89 10.42 -24.90
CA ALA A 70 -14.12 11.01 -26.22
C ALA A 70 -14.08 9.96 -27.34
N LEU A 71 -13.19 8.98 -27.23
CA LEU A 71 -13.14 7.84 -28.13
C LEU A 71 -14.37 6.92 -27.99
N VAL A 72 -14.83 6.65 -26.77
CA VAL A 72 -16.08 5.90 -26.54
C VAL A 72 -17.30 6.62 -27.11
N VAL A 73 -17.38 7.94 -26.95
CA VAL A 73 -18.46 8.75 -27.51
C VAL A 73 -18.40 8.74 -29.04
N SER A 74 -17.21 8.85 -29.62
CA SER A 74 -17.02 8.90 -31.07
C SER A 74 -17.13 7.54 -31.76
N GLY A 75 -16.91 6.45 -31.02
CA GLY A 75 -16.82 5.10 -31.58
C GLY A 75 -15.50 4.90 -32.32
N GLN A 76 -15.55 4.23 -33.47
CA GLN A 76 -14.37 4.09 -34.32
C GLN A 76 -14.09 5.40 -35.06
N THR A 77 -12.89 5.96 -34.89
CA THR A 77 -12.56 7.28 -35.44
C THR A 77 -11.06 7.42 -35.75
N THR A 78 -10.67 8.48 -36.46
CA THR A 78 -9.26 8.79 -36.74
C THR A 78 -8.60 9.53 -35.57
N PRO A 79 -7.27 9.44 -35.40
CA PRO A 79 -6.56 10.26 -34.39
C PRO A 79 -6.86 11.75 -34.52
N SER A 80 -6.91 12.29 -35.75
CA SER A 80 -7.21 13.70 -36.02
C SER A 80 -8.63 14.13 -35.63
N GLU A 81 -9.61 13.24 -35.71
CA GLU A 81 -10.97 13.52 -35.24
C GLU A 81 -11.06 13.46 -33.73
N LEU A 82 -10.41 12.47 -33.11
CA LEU A 82 -10.33 12.35 -31.67
C LEU A 82 -9.70 13.61 -31.05
N CYS A 83 -8.54 14.04 -31.55
CA CYS A 83 -7.86 15.25 -31.07
C CYS A 83 -8.74 16.50 -31.13
N ARG A 84 -9.52 16.68 -32.21
CA ARG A 84 -10.44 17.83 -32.34
C ARG A 84 -11.61 17.76 -31.36
N SER A 85 -12.04 16.55 -30.99
CA SER A 85 -13.20 16.35 -30.10
C SER A 85 -12.87 16.52 -28.62
N VAL A 86 -11.59 16.52 -28.21
CA VAL A 86 -11.21 16.71 -26.81
C VAL A 86 -10.91 18.19 -26.57
N HIS A 87 -11.44 18.76 -25.48
CA HIS A 87 -11.16 20.15 -25.10
C HIS A 87 -9.84 20.22 -24.31
N ALA A 88 -8.71 20.14 -25.01
CA ALA A 88 -7.37 20.19 -24.44
C ALA A 88 -6.33 20.56 -25.52
N ASP A 89 -5.11 20.88 -25.10
CA ASP A 89 -3.97 21.04 -26.01
C ASP A 89 -3.70 19.75 -26.80
N GLN A 90 -3.42 19.90 -28.10
CA GLN A 90 -3.28 18.78 -29.03
C GLN A 90 -2.14 17.83 -28.63
N ALA A 91 -0.98 18.36 -28.20
CA ALA A 91 0.15 17.53 -27.81
C ALA A 91 -0.16 16.72 -26.54
N GLY A 92 -0.91 17.31 -25.61
CA GLY A 92 -1.42 16.60 -24.44
C GLY A 92 -2.34 15.43 -24.80
N VAL A 93 -3.25 15.64 -25.77
CA VAL A 93 -4.17 14.58 -26.25
C VAL A 93 -3.41 13.46 -26.96
N GLU A 94 -2.42 13.79 -27.79
CA GLU A 94 -1.57 12.82 -28.48
C GLU A 94 -0.78 11.95 -27.49
N ALA A 95 -0.16 12.57 -26.47
CA ALA A 95 0.56 11.84 -25.42
C ALA A 95 -0.37 10.94 -24.59
N ALA A 96 -1.57 11.43 -24.25
CA ALA A 96 -2.58 10.63 -23.57
C ALA A 96 -3.06 9.44 -24.43
N LEU A 97 -3.24 9.63 -25.73
CA LEU A 97 -3.59 8.56 -26.65
C LEU A 97 -2.49 7.50 -26.75
N GLU A 98 -1.22 7.92 -26.86
CA GLU A 98 -0.08 6.99 -26.83
C GLU A 98 -0.06 6.14 -25.56
N ARG A 99 -0.36 6.76 -24.41
CA ARG A 99 -0.48 6.05 -23.13
C ARG A 99 -1.62 5.03 -23.13
N LEU A 100 -2.78 5.39 -23.68
CA LEU A 100 -3.94 4.50 -23.79
C LEU A 100 -3.68 3.31 -24.74
N LEU A 101 -2.90 3.54 -25.79
CA LEU A 101 -2.40 2.50 -26.68
C LEU A 101 -1.40 1.59 -25.94
N ASP A 102 -0.42 2.15 -25.23
CA ASP A 102 0.61 1.41 -24.47
C ASP A 102 0.01 0.55 -23.34
N THR A 103 -1.11 0.97 -22.75
CA THR A 103 -1.85 0.22 -21.73
C THR A 103 -2.88 -0.77 -22.31
N ALA A 104 -2.98 -0.84 -23.65
CA ALA A 104 -3.94 -1.66 -24.37
C ALA A 104 -5.39 -1.41 -23.95
N LEU A 105 -5.74 -0.16 -23.62
CA LEU A 105 -7.13 0.30 -23.45
C LEU A 105 -7.71 0.82 -24.76
N VAL A 106 -6.85 1.16 -25.71
CA VAL A 106 -7.15 1.56 -27.09
C VAL A 106 -6.32 0.71 -28.03
N TRP A 107 -6.83 0.47 -29.23
CA TRP A 107 -6.10 -0.22 -30.30
C TRP A 107 -6.41 0.37 -31.68
N GLU A 108 -5.47 0.20 -32.60
CA GLU A 108 -5.51 0.69 -33.98
C GLU A 108 -6.10 -0.39 -34.88
N SER A 109 -7.40 -0.31 -35.18
CA SER A 109 -8.05 -1.19 -36.15
C SER A 109 -7.82 -0.72 -37.58
N THR A 110 -8.13 -1.57 -38.57
CA THR A 110 -8.02 -1.22 -40.01
C THR A 110 -8.82 0.00 -40.44
N SER A 111 -9.85 0.39 -39.67
CA SER A 111 -10.71 1.54 -39.97
C SER A 111 -10.62 2.67 -38.93
N GLY A 112 -9.61 2.64 -38.05
CA GLY A 112 -9.32 3.72 -37.10
C GLY A 112 -9.08 3.24 -35.66
N LEU A 113 -8.95 4.19 -34.74
CA LEU A 113 -8.83 3.93 -33.31
C LEU A 113 -10.12 3.34 -32.77
N ARG A 114 -10.00 2.36 -31.87
CA ARG A 114 -11.13 1.78 -31.13
C ARG A 114 -10.81 1.67 -29.64
N PRO A 115 -11.76 1.98 -28.76
CA PRO A 115 -11.63 1.62 -27.35
C PRO A 115 -11.72 0.09 -27.22
N LEU A 116 -11.04 -0.49 -26.25
CA LEU A 116 -11.18 -1.91 -25.92
C LEU A 116 -12.62 -2.20 -25.47
N SER A 117 -13.16 -3.38 -25.82
CA SER A 117 -14.50 -3.75 -25.37
C SER A 117 -14.61 -3.76 -23.85
N GLY A 118 -15.78 -3.34 -23.35
CA GLY A 118 -16.04 -3.17 -21.92
C GLY A 118 -15.51 -1.86 -21.33
N VAL A 119 -14.67 -1.09 -22.04
CA VAL A 119 -14.23 0.24 -21.58
C VAL A 119 -15.43 1.18 -21.42
N GLY A 120 -16.31 1.25 -22.42
CA GLY A 120 -17.49 2.12 -22.35
C GLY A 120 -18.42 1.80 -21.18
N GLU A 121 -18.58 0.52 -20.81
CA GLU A 121 -19.37 0.10 -19.65
C GLU A 121 -18.66 0.38 -18.32
N ALA A 122 -17.32 0.30 -18.30
CA ALA A 122 -16.50 0.56 -17.12
C ALA A 122 -16.26 2.07 -16.86
N LEU A 123 -16.41 2.89 -17.90
CA LEU A 123 -16.50 4.36 -17.83
C LEU A 123 -17.90 4.77 -17.36
N SER A 124 -18.21 4.44 -16.11
CA SER A 124 -19.39 4.93 -15.41
C SER A 124 -18.99 6.06 -14.45
N GLY A 125 -19.76 7.14 -14.39
CA GLY A 125 -19.55 8.20 -13.40
C GLY A 125 -20.01 9.58 -13.86
N SER A 126 -19.67 10.59 -13.07
CA SER A 126 -19.89 12.00 -13.41
C SER A 126 -18.67 12.61 -14.10
N THR A 127 -18.80 13.86 -14.54
CA THR A 127 -17.68 14.68 -15.05
C THR A 127 -16.49 14.76 -14.10
N ALA A 128 -16.72 14.68 -12.78
CA ALA A 128 -15.66 14.62 -11.78
C ALA A 128 -14.80 13.34 -11.85
N ALA A 129 -15.34 12.25 -12.41
CA ALA A 129 -14.63 10.99 -12.62
C ALA A 129 -13.95 10.90 -14.00
N GLY A 130 -13.92 12.01 -14.76
CA GLY A 130 -13.30 12.08 -16.10
C GLY A 130 -14.18 11.54 -17.23
N VAL A 131 -15.50 11.51 -17.04
CA VAL A 131 -16.49 11.00 -18.02
C VAL A 131 -17.36 12.16 -18.50
N SER A 132 -17.52 12.38 -19.81
CA SER A 132 -18.27 13.54 -20.32
C SER A 132 -19.78 13.49 -20.06
N GLY A 133 -20.31 12.29 -19.79
CA GLY A 133 -21.74 12.02 -19.70
C GLY A 133 -22.47 12.03 -21.04
N LEU A 134 -21.76 12.25 -22.17
CA LEU A 134 -22.36 12.11 -23.49
C LEU A 134 -22.62 10.63 -23.81
N GLN A 135 -23.67 10.37 -24.57
CA GLN A 135 -23.92 9.02 -25.09
C GLN A 135 -23.08 8.79 -26.36
N PRO A 136 -22.79 7.53 -26.73
CA PRO A 136 -22.15 7.23 -28.01
C PRO A 136 -22.89 7.81 -29.21
N ARG A 137 -22.16 8.07 -30.29
CA ARG A 137 -22.75 8.47 -31.57
C ARG A 137 -23.77 7.45 -32.06
N SER A 138 -24.79 7.93 -32.77
CA SER A 138 -25.75 7.03 -33.40
C SER A 138 -25.10 6.22 -34.53
N GLY A 139 -25.69 5.07 -34.89
CA GLY A 139 -25.13 4.20 -35.95
C GLY A 139 -25.14 4.82 -37.35
N ASP A 140 -25.94 5.86 -37.56
CA ASP A 140 -25.98 6.69 -38.77
C ASP A 140 -25.82 8.16 -38.34
N PRO A 141 -24.61 8.60 -37.97
CA PRO A 141 -24.43 9.88 -37.31
C PRO A 141 -24.69 11.06 -38.25
N LEU A 142 -25.42 12.06 -37.77
CA LEU A 142 -25.62 13.32 -38.49
C LEU A 142 -24.29 14.05 -38.68
N THR A 143 -24.09 14.67 -39.84
CA THR A 143 -22.94 15.54 -40.06
C THR A 143 -23.04 16.81 -39.20
N ARG A 144 -21.91 17.43 -38.88
CA ARG A 144 -21.87 18.67 -38.11
C ARG A 144 -22.83 19.73 -38.65
N ALA A 145 -22.76 19.97 -39.97
CA ALA A 145 -23.61 20.96 -40.64
C ALA A 145 -25.12 20.64 -40.53
N GLU A 146 -25.49 19.36 -40.56
CA GLU A 146 -26.89 18.96 -40.37
C GLU A 146 -27.35 19.18 -38.95
N VAL A 147 -26.52 18.86 -37.94
CA VAL A 147 -26.85 19.13 -36.53
C VAL A 147 -27.02 20.62 -36.33
N THR A 148 -26.07 21.46 -36.76
CA THR A 148 -26.14 22.92 -36.64
C THR A 148 -27.42 23.47 -37.28
N ARG A 149 -27.75 23.02 -38.49
CA ARG A 149 -28.98 23.43 -39.20
C ARG A 149 -30.24 23.04 -38.42
N ARG A 150 -30.33 21.78 -37.98
CA ARG A 150 -31.51 21.28 -37.25
C ARG A 150 -31.69 21.96 -35.89
N LEU A 151 -30.59 22.32 -35.21
CA LEU A 151 -30.62 23.08 -33.97
C LEU A 151 -31.15 24.51 -34.18
N ALA A 152 -30.79 25.16 -35.30
CA ALA A 152 -31.27 26.51 -35.64
C ALA A 152 -32.77 26.56 -35.97
N GLU A 153 -33.36 25.43 -36.37
CA GLU A 153 -34.77 25.29 -36.71
C GLU A 153 -35.65 24.91 -35.50
N LEU A 154 -35.09 24.78 -34.29
CA LEU A 154 -35.82 24.38 -33.09
C LEU A 154 -36.69 25.48 -32.51
N SER A 155 -37.85 25.10 -31.97
CA SER A 155 -38.62 25.96 -31.07
C SER A 155 -37.84 26.25 -29.77
N PRO A 156 -38.07 27.40 -29.09
CA PRO A 156 -37.42 27.69 -27.81
C PRO A 156 -37.68 26.64 -26.72
N ALA A 157 -38.87 26.03 -26.72
CA ALA A 157 -39.23 24.97 -25.77
C ALA A 157 -38.48 23.67 -26.05
N ALA A 158 -38.32 23.26 -27.32
CA ALA A 158 -37.52 22.10 -27.70
C ALA A 158 -36.03 22.32 -27.40
N ARG A 159 -35.52 23.54 -27.62
CA ARG A 159 -34.15 23.91 -27.25
C ARG A 159 -33.91 23.78 -25.75
N ALA A 160 -34.79 24.36 -24.93
CA ALA A 160 -34.67 24.29 -23.47
C ALA A 160 -34.74 22.84 -22.95
N LEU A 161 -35.63 22.02 -23.53
CA LEU A 161 -35.70 20.59 -23.21
C LEU A 161 -34.39 19.87 -23.57
N LEU A 162 -33.84 20.12 -24.75
CA LEU A 162 -32.59 19.49 -25.20
C LEU A 162 -31.40 19.85 -24.28
N ASP A 163 -31.30 21.12 -23.89
CA ASP A 163 -30.26 21.61 -22.97
C ASP A 163 -30.41 20.98 -21.58
N HIS A 164 -31.64 20.78 -21.11
CA HIS A 164 -31.91 20.06 -19.86
C HIS A 164 -31.51 18.57 -19.96
N VAL A 165 -31.83 17.89 -21.07
CA VAL A 165 -31.38 16.50 -21.27
C VAL A 165 -29.85 16.42 -21.30
N LEU A 166 -29.17 17.39 -21.91
CA LEU A 166 -27.70 17.45 -21.91
C LEU A 166 -27.15 17.66 -20.48
N SER A 167 -27.76 18.51 -19.66
CA SER A 167 -27.31 18.74 -18.28
C SER A 167 -27.51 17.52 -17.37
N GLU A 168 -28.53 16.70 -17.64
CA GLU A 168 -28.86 15.49 -16.88
C GLU A 168 -28.18 14.20 -17.42
N GLY A 169 -27.16 14.32 -18.27
CA GLY A 169 -26.36 13.16 -18.73
C GLY A 169 -26.85 12.48 -20.02
N GLY A 170 -27.62 13.21 -20.83
CA GLY A 170 -27.95 12.80 -22.20
C GLY A 170 -29.01 11.70 -22.30
N GLN A 171 -29.76 11.43 -21.23
CA GLN A 171 -30.87 10.47 -21.24
C GLN A 171 -32.12 11.09 -20.62
N ALA A 172 -33.29 10.75 -21.16
CA ALA A 172 -34.58 11.17 -20.63
C ALA A 172 -35.64 10.07 -20.82
N THR A 173 -36.72 10.11 -20.06
CA THR A 173 -37.86 9.21 -20.23
C THR A 173 -39.03 9.94 -20.88
N THR A 174 -39.68 9.30 -21.85
CA THR A 174 -40.82 9.87 -22.55
C THR A 174 -41.99 8.89 -22.52
N ALA A 175 -42.92 9.09 -21.60
CA ALA A 175 -44.09 8.21 -21.45
C ALA A 175 -45.16 8.37 -22.55
N ALA A 176 -45.13 9.48 -23.32
CA ALA A 176 -46.22 9.86 -24.22
C ALA A 176 -45.78 10.32 -25.63
N ALA A 177 -44.48 10.30 -25.96
CA ALA A 177 -43.99 10.76 -27.25
C ALA A 177 -44.08 9.64 -28.30
N ARG A 178 -44.64 9.93 -29.48
CA ARG A 178 -44.61 8.97 -30.59
C ARG A 178 -43.19 8.94 -31.20
N HIS A 179 -42.68 7.77 -31.56
CA HIS A 179 -41.27 7.63 -31.99
C HIS A 179 -41.06 7.76 -33.51
N THR A 180 -42.12 7.67 -34.30
CA THR A 180 -42.08 7.78 -35.78
C THR A 180 -43.02 8.90 -36.20
N ILE A 181 -42.49 10.13 -36.25
CA ILE A 181 -43.27 11.34 -36.54
C ILE A 181 -42.51 12.21 -37.53
N SER A 182 -43.21 12.83 -38.47
CA SER A 182 -42.64 13.87 -39.32
C SER A 182 -42.49 15.20 -38.54
N PRO A 183 -41.54 16.08 -38.89
CA PRO A 183 -41.43 17.39 -38.24
C PRO A 183 -42.70 18.25 -38.34
N ALA A 184 -43.56 18.03 -39.33
CA ALA A 184 -44.82 18.75 -39.50
C ALA A 184 -45.93 18.27 -38.54
N ASP A 185 -45.85 17.03 -38.05
CA ASP A 185 -46.85 16.40 -37.18
C ASP A 185 -46.44 16.38 -35.70
N ALA A 186 -45.29 16.96 -35.37
CA ALA A 186 -44.76 17.05 -34.02
C ALA A 186 -45.54 18.09 -33.20
N ALA A 187 -46.24 17.63 -32.14
CA ALA A 187 -47.10 18.47 -31.32
C ALA A 187 -46.46 18.89 -29.98
N THR A 188 -45.37 18.23 -29.59
CA THR A 188 -44.67 18.50 -28.32
C THR A 188 -43.17 18.74 -28.55
N PRO A 189 -42.47 19.43 -27.62
CA PRO A 189 -41.02 19.62 -27.71
C PRO A 189 -40.23 18.30 -27.86
N ALA A 190 -40.65 17.23 -27.18
CA ALA A 190 -40.01 15.92 -27.29
C ALA A 190 -40.23 15.28 -28.67
N GLU A 191 -41.45 15.39 -29.22
CA GLU A 191 -41.76 14.92 -30.57
C GLU A 191 -40.99 15.71 -31.64
N GLU A 192 -40.79 17.02 -31.45
CA GLU A 192 -39.98 17.85 -32.34
C GLU A 192 -38.52 17.36 -32.38
N LEU A 193 -37.91 17.14 -31.21
CA LEU A 193 -36.54 16.62 -31.10
C LEU A 193 -36.38 15.22 -31.72
N LEU A 194 -37.35 14.33 -31.50
CA LEU A 194 -37.37 12.99 -32.09
C LEU A 194 -37.52 13.02 -33.62
N SER A 195 -38.46 13.83 -34.14
CA SER A 195 -38.70 13.96 -35.58
C SER A 195 -37.47 14.49 -36.34
N ARG A 196 -36.63 15.28 -35.65
CA ARG A 196 -35.38 15.85 -36.17
C ARG A 196 -34.15 14.99 -35.87
N ARG A 197 -34.30 13.79 -35.27
CA ARG A 197 -33.19 12.90 -34.84
C ARG A 197 -32.18 13.58 -33.89
N LEU A 198 -32.61 14.60 -33.16
CA LEU A 198 -31.79 15.27 -32.13
C LEU A 198 -31.91 14.56 -30.78
N LEU A 199 -33.00 13.82 -30.58
CA LEU A 199 -33.11 12.72 -29.64
C LEU A 199 -33.42 11.44 -30.43
N VAL A 200 -32.96 10.30 -29.93
CA VAL A 200 -33.27 8.98 -30.52
C VAL A 200 -33.84 8.04 -29.45
N PRO A 201 -34.85 7.22 -29.80
CA PRO A 201 -35.42 6.26 -28.86
C PRO A 201 -34.41 5.15 -28.54
N ARG A 202 -34.34 4.78 -27.26
CA ARG A 202 -33.65 3.61 -26.72
C ARG A 202 -34.72 2.78 -26.01
N GLY A 203 -34.79 1.47 -26.28
CA GLY A 203 -35.92 0.62 -25.87
C GLY A 203 -36.39 0.83 -24.42
N GLY A 204 -37.69 0.60 -24.15
CA GLY A 204 -38.28 0.79 -22.81
C GLY A 204 -38.80 2.20 -22.50
N GLY A 205 -39.05 3.03 -23.53
CA GLY A 205 -39.60 4.39 -23.35
C GLY A 205 -38.56 5.45 -22.97
N THR A 206 -37.28 5.13 -23.12
CA THR A 206 -36.17 6.05 -22.91
C THR A 206 -35.79 6.71 -24.23
N VAL A 207 -35.35 7.95 -24.18
CA VAL A 207 -34.73 8.66 -25.31
C VAL A 207 -33.34 9.10 -24.89
N VAL A 208 -32.43 9.11 -25.85
CA VAL A 208 -31.04 9.49 -25.63
C VAL A 208 -30.63 10.59 -26.59
N LEU A 209 -29.78 11.49 -26.11
CA LEU A 209 -29.09 12.51 -26.88
C LEU A 209 -27.89 11.86 -27.59
N PRO A 210 -27.89 11.72 -28.93
CA PRO A 210 -26.75 11.14 -29.64
C PRO A 210 -25.47 11.94 -29.42
N GLY A 211 -24.33 11.25 -29.36
CA GLY A 211 -23.02 11.87 -29.10
C GLY A 211 -22.67 13.00 -30.07
N GLU A 212 -22.99 12.87 -31.36
CA GLU A 212 -22.75 13.90 -32.37
C GLU A 212 -23.51 15.20 -32.10
N VAL A 213 -24.71 15.10 -31.53
CA VAL A 213 -25.51 16.26 -31.12
C VAL A 213 -24.92 16.87 -29.86
N GLY A 214 -24.60 16.05 -28.85
CA GLY A 214 -23.98 16.49 -27.60
C GLY A 214 -22.64 17.21 -27.81
N ILE A 215 -21.81 16.72 -28.72
CA ILE A 215 -20.52 17.33 -29.10
C ILE A 215 -20.75 18.71 -29.73
N GLU A 216 -21.70 18.84 -30.67
CA GLU A 216 -21.99 20.12 -31.32
C GLU A 216 -22.58 21.14 -30.34
N LEU A 217 -23.42 20.70 -29.40
CA LEU A 217 -23.93 21.54 -28.31
C LEU A 217 -22.83 22.07 -27.38
N ARG A 218 -21.68 21.38 -27.32
CA ARG A 218 -20.48 21.76 -26.57
C ARG A 218 -19.41 22.42 -27.45
N GLY A 219 -19.79 22.95 -28.62
CA GLY A 219 -18.89 23.70 -29.51
C GLY A 219 -17.94 22.83 -30.34
N GLY A 220 -18.18 21.52 -30.41
CA GLY A 220 -17.31 20.57 -31.11
C GLY A 220 -16.47 19.69 -30.18
N HIS A 221 -16.66 19.81 -28.86
CA HIS A 221 -15.91 19.04 -27.86
C HIS A 221 -16.78 18.09 -27.04
N THR A 222 -16.18 17.06 -26.47
CA THR A 222 -16.87 16.17 -25.54
C THR A 222 -17.09 16.82 -24.19
N THR A 223 -16.27 17.76 -23.73
CA THR A 223 -16.46 18.52 -22.49
C THR A 223 -16.65 20.00 -22.76
N ALA A 224 -17.41 20.69 -21.89
CA ALA A 224 -17.60 22.14 -22.00
C ALA A 224 -16.33 22.91 -21.59
N GLU A 225 -15.70 22.50 -20.49
CA GLU A 225 -14.47 23.10 -19.98
C GLU A 225 -13.23 22.30 -20.41
N PRO A 226 -12.04 22.94 -20.46
CA PRO A 226 -10.77 22.27 -20.68
C PRO A 226 -10.50 21.16 -19.64
N VAL A 227 -9.89 20.05 -20.08
CA VAL A 227 -9.62 18.89 -19.22
C VAL A 227 -8.14 18.71 -18.86
N ASP A 228 -7.27 19.47 -19.50
CA ASP A 228 -5.81 19.50 -19.31
C ASP A 228 -5.34 20.60 -18.36
N GLU A 229 -6.26 21.37 -17.75
CA GLU A 229 -5.94 22.29 -16.68
C GLU A 229 -5.53 21.55 -15.42
N ILE A 230 -4.21 21.46 -15.24
CA ILE A 230 -3.58 20.82 -14.10
C ILE A 230 -3.71 21.73 -12.86
N PRO A 231 -4.29 21.26 -11.73
CA PRO A 231 -4.40 22.06 -10.52
C PRO A 231 -3.02 22.55 -10.02
N PRO A 232 -2.87 23.86 -9.79
CA PRO A 232 -1.60 24.43 -9.33
C PRO A 232 -1.32 24.03 -7.87
N MET A 233 -0.04 23.88 -7.56
CA MET A 233 0.42 23.62 -6.19
C MET A 233 0.62 24.96 -5.47
N ALA A 234 -0.01 25.13 -4.31
CA ALA A 234 0.18 26.30 -3.46
C ALA A 234 1.47 26.14 -2.64
N THR A 235 2.49 26.93 -2.98
CA THR A 235 3.83 26.82 -2.40
C THR A 235 4.28 28.07 -1.65
N SER A 236 5.24 27.90 -0.75
CA SER A 236 6.02 28.97 -0.12
C SER A 236 7.51 28.70 -0.28
N ALA A 237 8.35 29.73 -0.10
CA ALA A 237 9.80 29.61 -0.27
C ALA A 237 10.50 29.26 1.06
N ARG A 238 11.42 28.29 1.01
CA ARG A 238 12.36 27.95 2.09
C ARG A 238 13.72 27.60 1.48
N GLU A 239 14.81 27.79 2.22
CA GLU A 239 16.10 27.30 1.77
C GLU A 239 16.11 25.76 1.77
N GLN A 240 16.50 25.15 0.64
CA GLN A 240 16.56 23.68 0.54
C GLN A 240 17.47 23.05 1.60
N ARG A 241 18.60 23.71 1.93
CA ARG A 241 19.50 23.25 3.00
C ARG A 241 18.82 23.21 4.37
N LEU A 242 17.85 24.09 4.64
CA LEU A 242 17.09 24.06 5.89
C LEU A 242 16.05 22.94 5.89
N VAL A 243 15.36 22.72 4.76
CA VAL A 243 14.45 21.58 4.55
C VAL A 243 15.19 20.26 4.81
N ASP A 244 16.36 20.10 4.20
CA ASP A 244 17.19 18.89 4.32
C ASP A 244 17.65 18.64 5.76
N ARG A 245 18.10 19.68 6.48
CA ARG A 245 18.52 19.58 7.90
C ARG A 245 17.36 19.21 8.82
N VAL A 246 16.19 19.83 8.66
CA VAL A 246 15.02 19.52 9.48
C VAL A 246 14.55 18.08 9.25
N ALA A 247 14.48 17.66 7.98
CA ALA A 247 14.14 16.29 7.64
C ALA A 247 15.17 15.28 8.19
N ALA A 248 16.47 15.57 8.07
CA ALA A 248 17.53 14.69 8.57
C ALA A 248 17.50 14.55 10.11
N GLY A 249 17.16 15.62 10.84
CA GLY A 249 16.93 15.55 12.28
C GLY A 249 15.76 14.63 12.66
N ALA A 250 14.67 14.67 11.91
CA ALA A 250 13.53 13.76 12.11
C ALA A 250 13.89 12.30 11.75
N ALA A 251 14.65 12.10 10.66
CA ALA A 251 15.16 10.79 10.26
C ALA A 251 16.06 10.16 11.35
N PHE A 252 16.96 10.96 11.93
CA PHE A 252 17.80 10.56 13.05
C PHE A 252 16.97 10.12 14.26
N GLU A 253 15.99 10.95 14.64
CA GLU A 253 15.14 10.71 15.79
C GLU A 253 14.24 9.48 15.61
N LEU A 254 13.77 9.20 14.39
CA LEU A 254 13.06 7.96 14.05
C LEU A 254 13.91 6.72 14.39
N VAL A 255 15.16 6.66 13.88
CA VAL A 255 16.05 5.51 14.11
C VAL A 255 16.31 5.33 15.61
N ARG A 256 16.57 6.43 16.32
CA ARG A 256 16.77 6.40 17.77
C ARG A 256 15.56 5.86 18.53
N ARG A 257 14.34 6.26 18.15
CA ARG A 257 13.10 5.81 18.79
C ARG A 257 12.77 4.35 18.48
N LEU A 258 13.05 3.89 17.26
CA LEU A 258 12.92 2.47 16.90
C LEU A 258 13.84 1.59 17.75
N GLU A 259 15.12 1.95 17.87
CA GLU A 259 16.08 1.22 18.71
C GLU A 259 15.62 1.19 20.17
N LEU A 260 15.29 2.36 20.73
CA LEU A 260 14.86 2.49 22.13
C LEU A 260 13.60 1.66 22.43
N LEU A 261 12.59 1.69 21.55
CA LEU A 261 11.36 0.94 21.71
C LEU A 261 11.61 -0.57 21.71
N LEU A 262 12.36 -1.05 20.71
CA LEU A 262 12.58 -2.48 20.49
C LEU A 262 13.48 -3.08 21.57
N ASP A 263 14.52 -2.38 22.00
CA ASP A 263 15.33 -2.80 23.16
C ASP A 263 14.46 -2.96 24.43
N HIS A 264 13.57 -2.00 24.68
CA HIS A 264 12.66 -2.07 25.82
C HIS A 264 11.70 -3.27 25.71
N TRP A 265 11.08 -3.48 24.56
CA TRP A 265 10.13 -4.59 24.37
C TRP A 265 10.81 -5.97 24.33
N GLY A 266 12.12 -6.05 24.07
CA GLY A 266 12.87 -7.31 24.19
C GLY A 266 12.98 -7.83 25.63
N SER A 267 12.88 -6.94 26.62
CA SER A 267 12.93 -7.26 28.05
C SER A 267 11.57 -7.13 28.75
N HIS A 268 10.74 -6.18 28.30
CA HIS A 268 9.43 -5.88 28.87
C HIS A 268 8.37 -5.90 27.76
N PRO A 269 8.07 -7.07 27.17
CA PRO A 269 7.21 -7.14 26.01
C PRO A 269 5.77 -6.77 26.37
N PRO A 270 5.10 -5.88 25.61
CA PRO A 270 3.71 -5.58 25.85
C PRO A 270 2.82 -6.74 25.42
N ALA A 271 1.72 -6.92 26.14
CA ALA A 271 0.70 -7.89 25.80
C ALA A 271 0.07 -7.57 24.43
N ALA A 272 -0.09 -8.61 23.60
CA ALA A 272 -0.88 -8.53 22.39
C ALA A 272 -2.35 -8.84 22.70
N LEU A 273 -3.27 -8.23 21.96
CA LEU A 273 -4.69 -8.54 22.08
C LEU A 273 -4.97 -9.94 21.54
N ARG A 274 -5.95 -10.66 22.10
CA ARG A 274 -6.38 -11.99 21.60
C ARG A 274 -6.80 -11.97 20.14
N SER A 275 -7.36 -10.84 19.67
CA SER A 275 -7.74 -10.62 18.28
C SER A 275 -6.58 -10.26 17.37
N GLY A 276 -5.35 -10.20 17.89
CA GLY A 276 -4.23 -9.50 17.26
C GLY A 276 -4.28 -7.99 17.53
N GLY A 277 -3.11 -7.36 17.45
CA GLY A 277 -2.93 -5.93 17.69
C GLY A 277 -2.37 -5.57 19.08
N LEU A 278 -2.19 -4.28 19.29
CA LEU A 278 -1.72 -3.65 20.52
C LEU A 278 -2.87 -2.95 21.23
N GLY A 279 -3.01 -3.15 22.54
CA GLY A 279 -4.04 -2.47 23.33
C GLY A 279 -3.78 -0.96 23.46
N VAL A 280 -4.86 -0.19 23.70
CA VAL A 280 -4.78 1.28 23.88
C VAL A 280 -3.88 1.66 25.06
N ARG A 281 -3.90 0.86 26.14
CA ARG A 281 -3.07 1.11 27.33
C ARG A 281 -1.58 0.93 26.99
N GLU A 282 -1.25 -0.11 26.25
CA GLU A 282 0.10 -0.44 25.82
C GLU A 282 0.63 0.59 24.81
N LEU A 283 -0.22 1.09 23.90
CA LEU A 283 0.11 2.21 23.02
C LEU A 283 0.42 3.48 23.82
N LYS A 284 -0.40 3.83 24.82
CA LYS A 284 -0.15 4.98 25.71
C LYS A 284 1.14 4.84 26.48
N ALA A 285 1.45 3.64 26.98
CA ALA A 285 2.70 3.36 27.65
C ALA A 285 3.91 3.54 26.70
N ALA A 286 3.80 3.06 25.46
CA ALA A 286 4.84 3.26 24.45
C ALA A 286 5.02 4.74 24.08
N ALA A 287 3.93 5.49 23.91
CA ALA A 287 3.96 6.93 23.63
C ALA A 287 4.65 7.72 24.76
N LEU A 288 4.30 7.41 26.02
CA LEU A 288 4.94 7.98 27.20
C LEU A 288 6.44 7.64 27.24
N PHE A 289 6.80 6.37 27.03
CA PHE A 289 8.19 5.91 27.03
C PHE A 289 9.05 6.56 25.94
N LEU A 290 8.45 6.79 24.76
CA LEU A 290 9.12 7.45 23.64
C LEU A 290 9.07 8.99 23.72
N HIS A 291 8.27 9.55 24.62
CA HIS A 291 8.00 10.99 24.76
C HIS A 291 7.45 11.61 23.47
N VAL A 292 6.44 10.96 22.90
CA VAL A 292 5.71 11.40 21.71
C VAL A 292 4.21 11.30 21.94
N ASP A 293 3.42 11.84 21.03
CA ASP A 293 1.97 11.62 21.03
C ASP A 293 1.61 10.20 20.53
N GLU A 294 0.37 9.78 20.81
CA GLU A 294 -0.11 8.44 20.43
C GLU A 294 -0.05 8.18 18.91
N PRO A 295 -0.40 9.13 18.01
CA PRO A 295 -0.26 8.94 16.57
C PRO A 295 1.18 8.69 16.12
N THR A 296 2.16 9.45 16.65
CA THR A 296 3.58 9.23 16.34
C THR A 296 4.06 7.88 16.86
N ALA A 297 3.67 7.49 18.08
CA ALA A 297 4.00 6.17 18.61
C ALA A 297 3.43 5.05 17.72
N ALA A 298 2.18 5.17 17.28
CA ALA A 298 1.54 4.23 16.38
C ALA A 298 2.30 4.12 15.05
N LEU A 299 2.69 5.25 14.45
CA LEU A 299 3.50 5.28 13.23
C LEU A 299 4.83 4.54 13.40
N ILE A 300 5.54 4.78 14.50
CA ILE A 300 6.83 4.13 14.80
C ILE A 300 6.64 2.62 14.95
N ILE A 301 5.63 2.19 15.72
CA ILE A 301 5.31 0.78 15.96
C ILE A 301 4.94 0.06 14.65
N GLU A 302 4.07 0.68 13.84
CA GLU A 302 3.65 0.14 12.55
C GLU A 302 4.82 0.05 11.57
N THR A 303 5.71 1.05 11.56
CA THR A 303 6.92 1.06 10.73
C THR A 303 7.91 -0.02 11.18
N ALA A 304 8.06 -0.25 12.49
CA ALA A 304 8.88 -1.35 13.01
C ALA A 304 8.33 -2.71 12.57
N SER A 305 7.00 -2.87 12.58
CA SER A 305 6.35 -4.10 12.13
C SER A 305 6.54 -4.33 10.63
N THR A 306 6.34 -3.31 9.79
CA THR A 306 6.49 -3.43 8.33
C THR A 306 7.94 -3.62 7.90
N ALA A 307 8.89 -3.08 8.66
CA ALA A 307 10.32 -3.35 8.48
C ALA A 307 10.74 -4.76 8.94
N GLY A 308 9.82 -5.54 9.52
CA GLY A 308 10.08 -6.88 10.03
C GLY A 308 10.90 -6.91 11.32
N LEU A 309 11.05 -5.77 12.00
CA LEU A 309 11.81 -5.64 13.26
C LEU A 309 10.99 -6.09 14.48
N LEU A 310 9.66 -6.17 14.33
CA LEU A 310 8.71 -6.46 15.40
C LEU A 310 7.76 -7.58 14.98
N ALA A 311 7.51 -8.56 15.87
CA ALA A 311 6.56 -9.63 15.66
C ALA A 311 5.90 -10.10 16.96
N SER A 312 4.83 -10.89 16.85
CA SER A 312 4.18 -11.49 18.02
C SER A 312 4.61 -12.94 18.22
N ARG A 313 4.76 -13.35 19.48
CA ARG A 313 4.96 -14.75 19.90
C ARG A 313 4.25 -15.00 21.23
N ALA A 314 4.14 -16.26 21.61
CA ALA A 314 3.77 -16.62 22.98
C ALA A 314 4.95 -16.38 23.94
N ASP A 315 4.66 -15.82 25.11
CA ASP A 315 5.56 -15.78 26.28
C ASP A 315 5.61 -17.15 26.99
N ALA A 316 6.27 -17.21 28.16
CA ALA A 316 6.41 -18.44 28.94
C ALA A 316 5.06 -19.01 29.44
N ASP A 317 4.07 -18.15 29.63
CA ASP A 317 2.72 -18.51 30.08
C ASP A 317 1.75 -18.79 28.92
N GLY A 318 2.25 -18.74 27.68
CA GLY A 318 1.45 -18.95 26.48
C GLY A 318 0.65 -17.73 26.02
N ASN A 319 0.81 -16.57 26.67
CA ASN A 319 0.12 -15.34 26.29
C ASN A 319 0.80 -14.69 25.09
N PRO A 320 0.04 -14.16 24.12
CA PRO A 320 0.62 -13.49 22.97
C PRO A 320 1.20 -12.14 23.42
N VAL A 321 2.45 -11.90 23.07
CA VAL A 321 3.19 -10.65 23.36
C VAL A 321 3.89 -10.15 22.10
N TRP A 322 4.20 -8.86 22.05
CA TRP A 322 5.00 -8.27 20.97
C TRP A 322 6.46 -8.18 21.38
N VAL A 323 7.36 -8.65 20.53
CA VAL A 323 8.81 -8.70 20.79
C VAL A 323 9.61 -8.35 19.54
N PRO A 324 10.87 -7.90 19.67
CA PRO A 324 11.78 -7.76 18.56
C PRO A 324 12.04 -9.10 17.85
N THR A 325 12.34 -9.02 16.56
CA THR A 325 12.78 -10.16 15.75
C THR A 325 14.31 -10.28 15.73
N ASP A 326 14.84 -11.36 15.19
CA ASP A 326 16.27 -11.51 14.86
C ASP A 326 16.76 -10.51 13.79
N VAL A 327 15.85 -9.94 12.99
CA VAL A 327 16.17 -8.88 12.02
C VAL A 327 16.62 -7.61 12.75
N PHE A 328 16.08 -7.35 13.94
CA PHE A 328 16.46 -6.21 14.76
C PHE A 328 17.95 -6.23 15.13
N ASP A 329 18.49 -7.38 15.52
CA ASP A 329 19.90 -7.48 15.93
C ASP A 329 20.84 -7.12 14.75
N ASN A 330 20.51 -7.56 13.53
CA ASN A 330 21.25 -7.20 12.32
C ASN A 330 21.05 -5.73 11.90
N TRP A 331 19.85 -5.19 12.11
CA TRP A 331 19.55 -3.79 11.83
C TRP A 331 20.32 -2.85 12.78
N SER A 332 20.38 -3.20 14.06
CA SER A 332 21.11 -2.46 15.11
C SER A 332 22.64 -2.50 14.95
N ALA A 333 23.17 -3.32 14.04
CA ALA A 333 24.59 -3.33 13.68
C ALA A 333 24.94 -2.39 12.51
N LYS A 334 23.95 -1.87 11.77
CA LYS A 334 24.16 -0.98 10.62
C LYS A 334 24.43 0.46 11.04
N ASP A 335 24.89 1.32 10.13
CA ASP A 335 24.93 2.76 10.36
C ASP A 335 23.53 3.40 10.35
N VAL A 336 23.41 4.64 10.85
CA VAL A 336 22.13 5.35 10.93
C VAL A 336 21.48 5.58 9.55
N PRO A 337 22.21 6.03 8.50
CA PRO A 337 21.64 6.16 7.15
C PRO A 337 20.99 4.88 6.63
N GLN A 338 21.65 3.72 6.75
CA GLN A 338 21.12 2.45 6.27
C GLN A 338 19.92 1.98 7.11
N ARG A 339 19.97 2.18 8.43
CA ARG A 339 18.85 1.88 9.33
C ARG A 339 17.61 2.69 8.96
N TRP A 340 17.79 3.98 8.72
CA TRP A 340 16.73 4.89 8.29
C TRP A 340 16.18 4.48 6.91
N ALA A 341 17.04 4.23 5.93
CA ALA A 341 16.63 3.87 4.58
C ALA A 341 15.76 2.60 4.56
N LEU A 342 16.06 1.60 5.39
CA LEU A 342 15.21 0.41 5.54
C LEU A 342 13.81 0.78 6.05
N ALA A 343 13.72 1.57 7.13
CA ALA A 343 12.45 1.98 7.72
C ALA A 343 11.62 2.83 6.74
N ALA A 344 12.25 3.79 6.07
CA ALA A 344 11.62 4.66 5.08
C ALA A 344 11.05 3.87 3.88
N ARG A 345 11.82 2.94 3.29
CA ARG A 345 11.32 2.05 2.21
C ARG A 345 10.17 1.18 2.69
N SER A 346 10.29 0.60 3.88
CA SER A 346 9.26 -0.27 4.45
C SER A 346 7.94 0.48 4.66
N TRP A 347 7.99 1.75 5.07
CA TRP A 347 6.79 2.59 5.16
C TRP A 347 6.22 2.97 3.79
N LEU A 348 7.06 3.34 2.82
CA LEU A 348 6.64 3.69 1.45
C LEU A 348 5.89 2.55 0.75
N GLU A 349 6.32 1.31 0.96
CA GLU A 349 5.75 0.11 0.35
C GLU A 349 4.61 -0.51 1.17
N SER A 350 4.44 -0.06 2.42
CA SER A 350 3.48 -0.61 3.35
C SER A 350 2.03 -0.26 2.99
N THR A 351 1.14 -1.23 3.15
CA THR A 351 -0.32 -1.01 3.06
C THR A 351 -0.92 -0.49 4.36
N ARG A 352 -0.15 -0.40 5.45
CA ARG A 352 -0.63 -0.02 6.79
C ARG A 352 -1.08 1.43 6.82
N THR A 353 -2.08 1.73 7.65
CA THR A 353 -2.67 3.07 7.82
C THR A 353 -2.57 3.56 9.28
N PRO A 354 -1.38 3.92 9.77
CA PRO A 354 -1.19 4.38 11.15
C PRO A 354 -2.05 5.58 11.53
N GLY A 355 -2.30 6.51 10.59
CA GLY A 355 -3.19 7.67 10.80
C GLY A 355 -4.63 7.35 11.23
N LEU A 356 -5.10 6.10 11.09
CA LEU A 356 -6.39 5.67 11.65
C LEU A 356 -6.34 5.32 13.14
N VAL A 357 -5.17 5.02 13.71
CA VAL A 357 -5.06 4.57 15.10
C VAL A 357 -5.57 5.67 16.05
N GLY A 358 -6.40 5.27 17.01
CA GLY A 358 -7.07 6.20 17.93
C GLY A 358 -8.40 6.77 17.41
N THR A 359 -8.71 6.60 16.12
CA THR A 359 -10.05 6.89 15.58
C THR A 359 -11.00 5.70 15.79
N ARG A 360 -12.26 5.85 15.39
CA ARG A 360 -13.28 4.79 15.49
C ARG A 360 -13.81 4.43 14.10
N ASP A 361 -14.09 3.15 13.89
CA ASP A 361 -14.75 2.67 12.69
C ASP A 361 -16.26 3.02 12.68
N ALA A 362 -16.95 2.65 11.60
CA ALA A 362 -18.38 2.91 11.44
C ALA A 362 -19.26 2.19 12.51
N ALA A 363 -18.74 1.15 13.15
CA ALA A 363 -19.40 0.44 14.25
C ALA A 363 -19.01 1.02 15.63
N GLY A 364 -18.22 2.09 15.67
CA GLY A 364 -17.74 2.74 16.89
C GLY A 364 -16.59 2.02 17.57
N LYS A 365 -16.01 0.97 16.97
CA LYS A 365 -14.86 0.24 17.52
C LYS A 365 -13.57 1.03 17.28
N PRO A 366 -12.67 1.14 18.26
CA PRO A 366 -11.41 1.85 18.07
C PRO A 366 -10.48 1.10 17.12
N TRP A 367 -9.75 1.86 16.30
CA TRP A 367 -8.62 1.36 15.52
C TRP A 367 -7.38 1.23 16.40
N ASN A 368 -6.93 0.00 16.60
CA ASN A 368 -5.73 -0.32 17.37
C ASN A 368 -4.53 -0.52 16.45
N ALA A 369 -3.32 -0.18 16.92
CA ALA A 369 -2.09 -0.52 16.21
C ALA A 369 -1.92 -2.06 16.11
N LEU A 370 -1.20 -2.50 15.09
CA LEU A 370 -0.84 -3.88 14.76
C LEU A 370 -2.03 -4.82 14.46
N THR A 371 -3.26 -4.31 14.38
CA THR A 371 -4.43 -5.11 13.96
C THR A 371 -4.39 -5.34 12.46
N ALA A 372 -4.79 -6.53 11.98
CA ALA A 372 -4.67 -6.91 10.57
C ALA A 372 -5.48 -6.01 9.63
N GLU A 373 -6.61 -5.50 10.09
CA GLU A 373 -7.57 -4.67 9.36
C GLU A 373 -7.06 -3.25 9.10
N LEU A 374 -6.01 -2.80 9.80
CA LEU A 374 -5.41 -1.47 9.65
C LEU A 374 -4.51 -1.41 8.40
N ALA A 375 -5.09 -1.77 7.25
CA ALA A 375 -4.41 -1.81 5.98
C ALA A 375 -5.36 -1.44 4.83
N THR A 376 -4.85 -0.65 3.89
CA THR A 376 -5.55 -0.29 2.65
C THR A 376 -4.61 -0.46 1.46
N ARG A 377 -5.07 -1.17 0.43
CA ARG A 377 -4.25 -1.52 -0.76
C ARG A 377 -3.76 -0.31 -1.55
N SER A 378 -4.45 0.83 -1.47
CA SER A 378 -4.08 2.06 -2.18
C SER A 378 -3.01 2.91 -1.47
N MET A 379 -2.66 2.61 -0.21
CA MET A 379 -1.72 3.43 0.55
C MET A 379 -0.33 3.56 -0.07
N PRO A 380 0.30 2.47 -0.57
CA PRO A 380 1.60 2.60 -1.22
C PRO A 380 1.57 3.57 -2.40
N GLU A 381 0.53 3.48 -3.25
CA GLU A 381 0.34 4.41 -4.37
C GLU A 381 0.14 5.84 -3.87
N THR A 382 -0.73 6.06 -2.86
CA THR A 382 -0.96 7.41 -2.31
C THR A 382 0.32 8.00 -1.72
N ARG A 383 1.13 7.22 -0.98
CA ARG A 383 2.40 7.66 -0.41
C ARG A 383 3.39 8.08 -1.48
N GLN A 384 3.63 7.18 -2.44
CA GLN A 384 4.57 7.42 -3.53
C GLN A 384 4.13 8.59 -4.41
N MET A 385 2.86 8.67 -4.79
CA MET A 385 2.35 9.76 -5.63
C MET A 385 2.43 11.11 -4.92
N SER A 386 2.04 11.19 -3.64
CA SER A 386 2.11 12.45 -2.89
C SER A 386 3.55 12.95 -2.83
N LEU A 387 4.50 12.08 -2.49
CA LEU A 387 5.91 12.46 -2.39
C LEU A 387 6.55 12.76 -3.75
N ARG A 388 6.14 12.08 -4.84
CA ARG A 388 6.59 12.40 -6.20
C ARG A 388 6.09 13.76 -6.67
N VAL A 389 4.81 14.07 -6.47
CA VAL A 389 4.26 15.40 -6.79
C VAL A 389 4.97 16.49 -6.00
N LEU A 390 5.31 16.24 -4.73
CA LEU A 390 6.10 17.19 -3.96
C LEU A 390 7.57 17.26 -4.42
N ALA A 391 8.13 16.16 -4.92
CA ALA A 391 9.50 16.11 -5.43
C ALA A 391 9.67 16.86 -6.76
N GLU A 392 8.60 16.98 -7.56
CA GLU A 392 8.52 17.78 -8.79
C GLU A 392 8.64 19.30 -8.51
N LEU A 393 8.37 19.74 -7.28
CA LEU A 393 8.57 21.13 -6.91
C LEU A 393 10.07 21.50 -6.99
N PRO A 394 10.40 22.69 -7.52
CA PRO A 394 11.79 23.14 -7.60
C PRO A 394 12.42 23.21 -6.21
N PRO A 395 13.76 23.01 -6.09
CA PRO A 395 14.45 23.13 -4.82
C PRO A 395 14.10 24.44 -4.10
N GLY A 396 13.72 24.33 -2.84
CA GLY A 396 13.29 25.46 -2.00
C GLY A 396 11.82 25.89 -2.12
N ALA A 397 11.03 25.27 -3.00
CA ALA A 397 9.57 25.38 -2.94
C ALA A 397 9.00 24.29 -2.02
N VAL A 398 8.21 24.71 -1.04
CA VAL A 398 7.55 23.84 -0.05
C VAL A 398 6.05 24.09 -0.04
N LEU A 399 5.26 23.17 0.49
CA LEU A 399 3.82 23.40 0.66
C LEU A 399 3.56 24.68 1.48
N ALA A 400 2.67 25.53 0.98
CA ALA A 400 2.22 26.70 1.73
C ALA A 400 1.39 26.28 2.95
N THR A 401 1.57 26.97 4.07
CA THR A 401 0.76 26.74 5.27
C THR A 401 -0.72 27.01 4.99
N GLY A 402 -1.60 26.08 5.36
CA GLY A 402 -3.05 26.19 5.20
C GLY A 402 -3.59 25.83 3.81
N THR A 403 -2.94 26.30 2.73
CA THR A 403 -3.42 26.08 1.34
C THR A 403 -2.66 24.99 0.59
N GLY A 404 -1.45 24.62 1.04
CA GLY A 404 -0.59 23.64 0.38
C GLY A 404 -1.20 22.23 0.34
N LEU A 405 -1.64 21.69 1.46
CA LEU A 405 -2.24 20.35 1.51
C LEU A 405 -3.52 20.24 0.66
N PRO A 406 -4.50 21.17 0.72
CA PRO A 406 -5.63 21.17 -0.21
C PRO A 406 -5.22 21.19 -1.69
N SER A 407 -4.19 21.95 -2.05
CA SER A 407 -3.68 21.97 -3.43
C SER A 407 -3.06 20.64 -3.87
N LEU A 408 -2.35 19.95 -2.96
CA LEU A 408 -1.82 18.60 -3.20
C LEU A 408 -2.95 17.59 -3.41
N VAL A 409 -4.00 17.65 -2.58
CA VAL A 409 -5.19 16.80 -2.71
C VAL A 409 -5.89 17.04 -4.05
N ALA A 410 -6.07 18.30 -4.46
CA ALA A 410 -6.63 18.65 -5.76
C ALA A 410 -5.79 18.10 -6.92
N ARG A 411 -4.46 18.26 -6.86
CA ARG A 411 -3.54 17.73 -7.86
C ARG A 411 -3.61 16.21 -7.96
N LEU A 412 -3.61 15.49 -6.83
CA LEU A 412 -3.73 14.03 -6.81
C LEU A 412 -5.11 13.53 -7.26
N GLY A 413 -6.16 14.31 -6.98
CA GLY A 413 -7.51 14.08 -7.52
C GLY A 413 -7.54 14.19 -9.03
N TRP A 414 -6.85 15.17 -9.62
CA TRP A 414 -6.71 15.30 -11.08
C TRP A 414 -5.88 14.16 -11.69
N LEU A 415 -4.80 13.73 -11.02
CA LEU A 415 -3.96 12.63 -11.50
C LEU A 415 -4.66 11.27 -11.43
N ARG A 416 -5.67 11.10 -10.57
CA ARG A 416 -6.37 9.83 -10.32
C ARG A 416 -7.83 10.09 -9.89
N PRO A 417 -8.68 10.58 -10.80
CA PRO A 417 -10.02 11.07 -10.46
C PRO A 417 -10.98 9.94 -10.04
N ARG A 418 -10.66 8.69 -10.33
CA ARG A 418 -11.48 7.52 -9.95
C ARG A 418 -11.22 7.00 -8.53
N ARG A 419 -10.21 7.52 -7.82
CA ARG A 419 -9.91 7.07 -6.45
C ARG A 419 -10.95 7.62 -5.44
N PRO A 420 -11.24 6.88 -4.37
CA PRO A 420 -12.31 7.25 -3.43
C PRO A 420 -12.01 8.55 -2.68
N ARG A 421 -13.07 9.18 -2.15
CA ARG A 421 -12.97 10.44 -1.37
C ARG A 421 -12.08 10.34 -0.13
N SER A 422 -11.97 9.16 0.48
CA SER A 422 -11.06 8.90 1.61
C SER A 422 -9.59 9.14 1.27
N ARG A 423 -9.24 9.29 -0.01
CA ARG A 423 -7.88 9.61 -0.43
C ARG A 423 -7.39 10.96 0.10
N ALA A 424 -8.27 11.94 0.30
CA ALA A 424 -7.86 13.23 0.85
C ALA A 424 -7.22 13.09 2.25
N GLU A 425 -7.83 12.29 3.12
CA GLU A 425 -7.28 11.97 4.45
C GLU A 425 -5.99 11.16 4.35
N GLN A 426 -5.92 10.19 3.43
CA GLN A 426 -4.70 9.41 3.20
C GLN A 426 -3.52 10.28 2.77
N VAL A 427 -3.77 11.32 1.97
CA VAL A 427 -2.75 12.29 1.54
C VAL A 427 -2.32 13.16 2.73
N ALA A 428 -3.27 13.61 3.57
CA ALA A 428 -2.96 14.35 4.78
C ALA A 428 -2.04 13.54 5.72
N TRP A 429 -2.42 12.30 6.04
CA TRP A 429 -1.59 11.40 6.84
C TRP A 429 -0.24 11.16 6.19
N THR A 430 -0.18 10.96 4.88
CA THR A 430 1.10 10.77 4.16
C THR A 430 2.05 11.95 4.39
N VAL A 431 1.57 13.19 4.33
CA VAL A 431 2.41 14.38 4.51
C VAL A 431 2.90 14.49 5.96
N GLU A 432 2.03 14.21 6.93
CA GLU A 432 2.38 14.23 8.36
C GLU A 432 3.36 13.11 8.71
N GLU A 433 3.06 11.86 8.31
CA GLU A 433 3.91 10.69 8.50
C GLU A 433 5.28 10.89 7.83
N ALA A 434 5.33 11.43 6.60
CA ALA A 434 6.58 11.72 5.90
C ALA A 434 7.46 12.73 6.65
N ALA A 435 6.88 13.71 7.32
CA ALA A 435 7.64 14.66 8.14
C ALA A 435 8.25 13.98 9.38
N VAL A 436 7.46 13.15 10.08
CA VAL A 436 7.92 12.38 11.25
C VAL A 436 9.03 11.40 10.88
N LEU A 437 8.92 10.75 9.71
CA LEU A 437 9.92 9.79 9.23
C LEU A 437 11.17 10.46 8.63
N GLY A 438 11.20 11.79 8.52
CA GLY A 438 12.30 12.54 7.94
C GLY A 438 12.39 12.45 6.42
N LEU A 439 11.29 12.18 5.71
CA LEU A 439 11.24 12.26 4.24
C LEU A 439 11.01 13.69 3.76
N THR A 440 10.36 14.51 4.58
CA THR A 440 10.06 15.93 4.31
C THR A 440 10.44 16.81 5.50
N GLY A 441 10.81 18.06 5.24
CA GLY A 441 11.11 19.07 6.26
C GLY A 441 10.45 20.39 5.90
N LEU A 442 9.82 21.07 6.86
CA LEU A 442 9.14 22.36 6.64
C LEU A 442 8.14 22.35 5.45
N GLY A 443 7.48 21.21 5.20
CA GLY A 443 6.53 21.03 4.09
C GLY A 443 7.17 20.78 2.71
N GLY A 444 8.50 20.65 2.63
CA GLY A 444 9.24 20.36 1.40
C GLY A 444 9.89 18.98 1.40
N VAL A 445 10.16 18.42 0.22
CA VAL A 445 10.85 17.13 0.08
C VAL A 445 12.35 17.32 0.22
N ALA A 446 12.95 16.48 1.07
CA ALA A 446 14.40 16.46 1.28
C ALA A 446 15.13 15.94 0.04
N THR A 447 16.35 16.40 -0.19
CA THR A 447 17.16 16.01 -1.36
C THR A 447 17.36 14.49 -1.44
N TYR A 448 17.72 13.85 -0.33
CA TYR A 448 17.91 12.39 -0.27
C TYR A 448 16.61 11.60 -0.45
N THR A 449 15.45 12.19 -0.16
CA THR A 449 14.14 11.55 -0.43
C THR A 449 13.88 11.42 -1.92
N ARG A 450 14.36 12.34 -2.76
CA ARG A 450 14.23 12.21 -4.23
C ARG A 450 14.94 10.97 -4.75
N LEU A 451 16.17 10.74 -4.29
CA LEU A 451 16.94 9.52 -4.61
C LEU A 451 16.19 8.25 -4.19
N LEU A 452 15.60 8.26 -2.98
CA LEU A 452 14.80 7.15 -2.49
C LEU A 452 13.60 6.84 -3.41
N LEU A 453 12.89 7.87 -3.90
CA LEU A 453 11.74 7.73 -4.81
C LEU A 453 12.11 7.25 -6.22
N GLU A 454 13.35 7.50 -6.63
CA GLU A 454 13.97 7.01 -7.86
C GLU A 454 14.55 5.59 -7.71
N GLY A 455 14.45 4.99 -6.52
CA GLY A 455 14.96 3.65 -6.24
C GLY A 455 16.48 3.61 -5.97
N GLN A 456 17.14 4.77 -5.87
CA GLN A 456 18.57 4.88 -5.56
C GLN A 456 18.81 4.81 -4.04
N ASP A 457 20.07 4.59 -3.62
CA ASP A 457 20.44 4.58 -2.21
C ASP A 457 20.65 6.02 -1.68
N PRO A 458 19.86 6.48 -0.70
CA PRO A 458 20.01 7.83 -0.15
C PRO A 458 21.13 7.96 0.90
N ALA A 459 21.78 6.86 1.30
CA ALA A 459 22.66 6.82 2.47
C ALA A 459 23.77 7.88 2.44
N ASP A 460 24.47 8.02 1.32
CA ASP A 460 25.59 8.96 1.17
C ASP A 460 25.15 10.43 1.25
N VAL A 461 23.90 10.73 0.87
CA VAL A 461 23.36 12.10 0.87
C VAL A 461 22.80 12.48 2.23
N ILE A 462 22.18 11.54 2.96
CA ILE A 462 21.69 11.81 4.30
C ILE A 462 22.81 11.83 5.34
N ALA A 463 23.84 10.98 5.20
CA ALA A 463 24.95 10.85 6.14
C ALA A 463 25.55 12.20 6.62
N PRO A 464 25.94 13.15 5.74
CA PRO A 464 26.54 14.42 6.16
C PRO A 464 25.53 15.41 6.79
N LEU A 465 24.23 15.11 6.74
CA LEU A 465 23.16 15.95 7.31
C LEU A 465 22.75 15.48 8.71
N LEU A 466 23.07 14.25 9.07
CA LEU A 466 22.79 13.71 10.39
C LEU A 466 23.69 14.41 11.42
N PRO A 467 23.20 14.66 12.65
CA PRO A 467 24.05 15.26 13.67
C PRO A 467 25.18 14.30 14.04
N GLU A 468 26.40 14.82 14.17
CA GLU A 468 27.55 14.04 14.63
C GLU A 468 27.29 13.54 16.07
N PRO A 469 27.40 12.23 16.32
CA PRO A 469 27.34 11.71 17.67
C PRO A 469 28.45 12.31 18.53
N VAL A 470 28.12 12.65 19.77
CA VAL A 470 29.07 13.10 20.78
C VAL A 470 29.35 11.98 21.78
N ASP A 471 30.58 11.93 22.24
CA ASP A 471 31.12 10.97 23.20
C ASP A 471 31.08 11.47 24.66
N HIS A 472 30.38 12.58 24.92
CA HIS A 472 30.40 13.23 26.23
C HIS A 472 29.09 13.94 26.60
N VAL A 473 28.96 14.25 27.90
CA VAL A 473 27.90 15.06 28.52
C VAL A 473 28.49 16.19 29.36
N LEU A 474 27.65 17.18 29.70
CA LEU A 474 27.96 18.25 30.62
C LEU A 474 27.21 18.00 31.93
N ILE A 475 27.91 17.59 32.99
CA ILE A 475 27.27 17.35 34.30
C ILE A 475 27.18 18.65 35.09
N GLN A 476 26.00 18.91 35.64
CA GLN A 476 25.64 20.12 36.39
C GLN A 476 25.38 19.81 37.87
N ALA A 477 25.45 20.83 38.71
CA ALA A 477 25.35 20.68 40.17
C ALA A 477 23.95 20.31 40.69
N ASP A 478 22.92 20.43 39.86
CA ASP A 478 21.53 20.08 40.15
C ASP A 478 21.19 18.60 39.83
N LEU A 479 22.23 17.76 39.77
CA LEU A 479 22.17 16.34 39.45
C LEU A 479 21.62 16.08 38.04
N THR A 480 21.88 16.97 37.10
CA THR A 480 21.56 16.78 35.68
C THR A 480 22.81 16.62 34.82
N ALA A 481 22.66 15.92 33.69
CA ALA A 481 23.65 15.82 32.64
C ALA A 481 23.03 16.30 31.33
N VAL A 482 23.69 17.22 30.61
CA VAL A 482 23.23 17.73 29.32
C VAL A 482 24.10 17.16 28.21
N ALA A 483 23.51 16.39 27.31
CA ALA A 483 24.16 15.95 26.08
C ALA A 483 24.00 17.05 25.01
N PRO A 484 25.10 17.69 24.54
CA PRO A 484 25.05 18.81 23.59
C PRO A 484 24.64 18.39 22.16
N GLY A 485 24.61 17.09 21.90
CA GLY A 485 24.16 16.46 20.66
C GLY A 485 23.72 15.02 20.96
N PRO A 486 23.39 14.22 19.93
CA PRO A 486 23.08 12.82 20.15
C PRO A 486 24.31 12.08 20.70
N LEU A 487 24.14 11.32 21.77
CA LEU A 487 25.23 10.51 22.30
C LEU A 487 25.51 9.33 21.37
N GLU A 488 26.77 8.91 21.28
CA GLU A 488 27.11 7.61 20.70
C GLU A 488 26.28 6.50 21.36
N SER A 489 25.78 5.52 20.57
CA SER A 489 24.83 4.51 21.07
C SER A 489 25.35 3.74 22.30
N ALA A 490 26.64 3.42 22.33
CA ALA A 490 27.26 2.75 23.47
C ALA A 490 27.25 3.62 24.73
N LEU A 491 27.55 4.92 24.60
CA LEU A 491 27.48 5.89 25.69
C LEU A 491 26.05 6.10 26.16
N ALA A 492 25.10 6.28 25.24
CA ALA A 492 23.69 6.46 25.56
C ALA A 492 23.14 5.30 26.39
N ARG A 493 23.42 4.05 25.99
CA ARG A 493 23.00 2.84 26.73
C ARG A 493 23.59 2.80 28.13
N ARG A 494 24.89 3.08 28.27
CA ARG A 494 25.56 3.11 29.59
C ARG A 494 25.02 4.22 30.48
N LEU A 495 24.76 5.41 29.93
CA LEU A 495 24.23 6.55 30.68
C LEU A 495 22.81 6.28 31.16
N GLN A 496 21.96 5.61 30.36
CA GLN A 496 20.61 5.21 30.76
C GLN A 496 20.58 4.20 31.91
N LEU A 497 21.64 3.41 32.10
CA LEU A 497 21.75 2.52 33.25
C LEU A 497 21.86 3.30 34.58
N VAL A 498 22.49 4.48 34.56
CA VAL A 498 22.83 5.26 35.76
C VAL A 498 22.10 6.61 35.87
N ALA A 499 21.32 7.02 34.86
CA ALA A 499 20.53 8.24 34.86
C ALA A 499 19.18 8.05 34.13
N ASP A 500 18.19 8.86 34.49
CA ASP A 500 16.86 8.88 33.87
C ASP A 500 16.78 10.05 32.87
N VAL A 501 16.08 9.91 31.75
CA VAL A 501 15.92 11.01 30.78
C VAL A 501 14.77 11.92 31.23
N GLU A 502 15.07 13.19 31.51
CA GLU A 502 14.08 14.18 31.96
C GLU A 502 13.45 14.92 30.79
N SER A 503 14.25 15.37 29.82
CA SER A 503 13.76 16.04 28.62
C SER A 503 14.57 15.67 27.38
N ARG A 504 13.88 15.66 26.23
CA ARG A 504 14.47 15.41 24.92
C ARG A 504 14.18 16.61 24.02
N GLY A 505 15.24 17.26 23.52
CA GLY A 505 15.18 18.42 22.63
C GLY A 505 16.48 18.56 21.85
N GLY A 506 16.86 19.80 21.48
CA GLY A 506 18.16 20.08 20.84
C GLY A 506 19.38 19.65 21.68
N ALA A 507 19.19 19.50 22.98
CA ALA A 507 20.08 18.81 23.91
C ALA A 507 19.24 17.82 24.74
N THR A 508 19.79 16.64 25.04
CA THR A 508 19.10 15.67 25.92
C THR A 508 19.52 15.90 27.36
N VAL A 509 18.54 16.05 28.26
CA VAL A 509 18.80 16.25 29.69
C VAL A 509 18.52 14.94 30.44
N TYR A 510 19.54 14.46 31.14
CA TYR A 510 19.50 13.31 32.02
C TYR A 510 19.47 13.79 33.46
N ARG A 511 18.77 13.08 34.35
CA ARG A 511 18.74 13.33 35.78
C ARG A 511 19.26 12.11 36.53
N PHE A 512 20.17 12.35 37.45
CA PHE A 512 20.66 11.34 38.37
C PHE A 512 19.78 11.31 39.61
N THR A 513 19.29 10.13 39.95
CA THR A 513 18.45 9.82 41.12
C THR A 513 19.04 8.63 41.88
N PRO A 514 18.72 8.45 43.18
CA PRO A 514 19.13 7.24 43.91
C PRO A 514 18.66 5.94 43.23
N GLY A 515 17.47 5.96 42.60
CA GLY A 515 16.93 4.83 41.85
C GLY A 515 17.74 4.52 40.59
N SER A 516 18.15 5.55 39.85
CA SER A 516 19.00 5.37 38.66
C SER A 516 20.40 4.87 39.00
N VAL A 517 21.01 5.33 40.09
CA VAL A 517 22.32 4.81 40.54
C VAL A 517 22.18 3.36 41.00
N ARG A 518 21.14 3.03 41.78
CA ARG A 518 20.86 1.65 42.20
C ARG A 518 20.70 0.70 41.01
N ARG A 519 20.00 1.15 39.96
CA ARG A 519 19.84 0.38 38.72
C ARG A 519 21.18 0.00 38.10
N ALA A 520 22.15 0.90 38.05
CA ALA A 520 23.49 0.55 37.56
C ALA A 520 24.17 -0.52 38.44
N LEU A 521 24.04 -0.41 39.77
CA LEU A 521 24.57 -1.38 40.73
C LEU A 521 23.89 -2.76 40.60
N ASP A 522 22.57 -2.80 40.35
CA ASP A 522 21.80 -4.04 40.15
C ASP A 522 22.26 -4.82 38.90
N VAL A 523 22.75 -4.13 37.87
CA VAL A 523 23.34 -4.75 36.66
C VAL A 523 24.84 -5.05 36.86
N GLY A 524 25.36 -4.88 38.09
CA GLY A 524 26.70 -5.32 38.50
C GLY A 524 27.79 -4.26 38.46
N TRP A 525 27.47 -2.98 38.26
CA TRP A 525 28.48 -1.92 38.33
C TRP A 525 28.95 -1.73 39.78
N THR A 526 30.23 -1.48 39.95
CA THR A 526 30.85 -1.09 41.23
C THR A 526 30.82 0.43 41.41
N ALA A 527 30.99 0.90 42.64
CA ALA A 527 31.11 2.33 42.93
C ALA A 527 32.25 3.00 42.16
N ALA A 528 33.39 2.30 42.05
CA ALA A 528 34.55 2.78 41.30
C ALA A 528 34.22 2.93 39.81
N GLU A 529 33.54 1.94 39.21
CA GLU A 529 33.13 2.00 37.80
C GLU A 529 32.11 3.10 37.52
N VAL A 530 31.19 3.38 38.44
CA VAL A 530 30.25 4.50 38.32
C VAL A 530 31.01 5.83 38.32
N HIS A 531 31.92 6.05 39.27
CA HIS A 531 32.73 7.28 39.33
C HIS A 531 33.67 7.42 38.13
N GLU A 532 34.33 6.34 37.72
CA GLU A 532 35.20 6.31 36.53
C GLU A 532 34.41 6.64 35.26
N PHE A 533 33.23 6.03 35.10
CA PHE A 533 32.35 6.32 33.97
C PHE A 533 31.96 7.80 33.94
N LEU A 534 31.43 8.34 35.04
CA LEU A 534 31.04 9.75 35.14
C LEU A 534 32.22 10.69 34.88
N GLY A 535 33.41 10.35 35.36
CA GLY A 535 34.64 11.11 35.12
C GLY A 535 35.09 11.07 33.66
N THR A 536 34.91 9.95 32.97
CA THR A 536 35.31 9.77 31.57
C THR A 536 34.36 10.49 30.62
N VAL A 537 33.05 10.41 30.88
CA VAL A 537 32.03 10.92 29.95
C VAL A 537 31.69 12.39 30.17
N SER A 538 32.06 12.98 31.31
CA SER A 538 31.77 14.37 31.60
C SER A 538 32.85 15.29 31.04
N ARG A 539 32.46 16.28 30.23
CA ARG A 539 33.38 17.36 29.82
C ARG A 539 33.60 18.42 30.90
N THR A 540 32.73 18.46 31.91
CA THR A 540 32.89 19.29 33.10
C THR A 540 33.35 18.42 34.28
N PRO A 541 34.07 18.97 35.27
CA PRO A 541 34.37 18.23 36.49
C PRO A 541 33.08 17.72 37.14
N VAL A 542 33.07 16.46 37.61
CA VAL A 542 31.92 15.86 38.27
C VAL A 542 31.59 16.67 39.54
N PRO A 543 30.38 17.25 39.66
CA PRO A 543 30.01 18.05 40.83
C PRO A 543 29.93 17.19 42.09
N GLN A 544 30.42 17.75 43.21
CA GLN A 544 30.42 17.10 44.52
C GLN A 544 29.05 16.54 44.95
N PRO A 545 27.90 17.19 44.68
CA PRO A 545 26.59 16.61 44.98
C PRO A 545 26.33 15.25 44.31
N LEU A 546 26.80 15.06 43.07
CA LEU A 546 26.63 13.80 42.35
C LEU A 546 27.54 12.71 42.94
N THR A 547 28.77 13.07 43.32
CA THR A 547 29.68 12.16 44.03
C THR A 547 29.04 11.64 45.32
N TYR A 548 28.45 12.54 46.13
CA TYR A 548 27.76 12.14 47.35
C TYR A 548 26.54 11.25 47.11
N LEU A 549 25.74 11.53 46.07
CA LEU A 549 24.61 10.69 45.70
C LEU A 549 25.04 9.26 45.41
N VAL A 550 26.13 9.08 44.65
CA VAL A 550 26.68 7.77 44.31
C VAL A 550 27.15 7.04 45.57
N ASP A 551 27.97 7.68 46.39
CA ASP A 551 28.55 7.07 47.59
C ASP A 551 27.48 6.68 48.63
N ASP A 552 26.46 7.52 48.82
CA ASP A 552 25.36 7.24 49.75
C ASP A 552 24.47 6.08 49.26
N THR A 553 24.21 6.03 47.95
CA THR A 553 23.46 4.92 47.34
C THR A 553 24.24 3.61 47.47
N VAL A 554 25.56 3.63 47.24
CA VAL A 554 26.45 2.47 47.41
C VAL A 554 26.50 1.99 48.87
N ARG A 555 26.61 2.90 49.85
CA ARG A 555 26.59 2.53 51.28
C ARG A 555 25.34 1.76 51.68
N THR A 556 24.22 2.08 51.03
CA THR A 556 22.92 1.47 51.31
C THR A 556 22.68 0.23 50.43
N PHE A 557 23.50 0.02 49.39
CA PHE A 557 23.43 -1.11 48.47
C PHE A 557 24.16 -2.33 49.03
N GLY A 558 23.51 -3.49 49.09
CA GLY A 558 24.13 -4.73 49.57
C GLY A 558 24.27 -4.88 51.10
N VAL A 559 23.62 -4.01 51.90
CA VAL A 559 23.52 -4.17 53.37
C VAL A 559 22.84 -5.50 53.75
N VAL A 560 21.97 -6.01 52.86
CA VAL A 560 21.42 -7.36 52.89
C VAL A 560 22.18 -8.20 51.86
N ARG A 561 22.87 -9.24 52.33
CA ARG A 561 23.64 -10.15 51.46
C ARG A 561 22.75 -11.28 50.96
N VAL A 562 22.64 -11.38 49.65
CA VAL A 562 21.93 -12.48 48.98
C VAL A 562 22.99 -13.46 48.47
N GLY A 563 23.01 -14.68 49.01
CA GLY A 563 23.85 -15.76 48.50
C GLY A 563 23.12 -16.53 47.40
N HIS A 564 23.84 -16.94 46.35
CA HIS A 564 23.27 -17.84 45.34
C HIS A 564 23.12 -19.23 45.93
N ALA A 565 21.89 -19.70 46.04
CA ALA A 565 21.52 -21.08 46.28
C ALA A 565 20.64 -21.48 45.12
N GLU A 566 21.07 -22.44 44.31
CA GLU A 566 20.24 -22.97 43.22
C GLU A 566 19.13 -23.87 43.74
N SER A 567 19.37 -24.47 44.90
CA SER A 567 18.40 -25.27 45.61
C SER A 567 18.68 -25.22 47.10
N PHE A 568 17.63 -25.42 47.90
CA PHE A 568 17.76 -25.58 49.35
C PHE A 568 17.17 -26.92 49.75
N LEU A 569 17.72 -27.52 50.80
CA LEU A 569 17.22 -28.73 51.41
C LEU A 569 16.76 -28.38 52.82
N ARG A 570 15.53 -28.73 53.14
CA ARG A 570 14.95 -28.60 54.48
C ARG A 570 14.56 -29.98 54.98
N ALA A 571 14.92 -30.30 56.21
CA ALA A 571 14.53 -31.55 56.87
C ALA A 571 14.12 -31.26 58.31
N ASP A 572 13.14 -31.98 58.83
CA ASP A 572 12.71 -31.84 60.23
C ASP A 572 13.72 -32.48 61.21
N ASP A 573 14.61 -33.35 60.69
CA ASP A 573 15.71 -33.98 61.42
C ASP A 573 17.07 -33.40 61.01
N GLU A 574 17.74 -32.76 61.96
CA GLU A 574 19.08 -32.19 61.80
C GLU A 574 20.16 -33.27 61.58
N ALA A 575 19.98 -34.47 62.14
CA ALA A 575 20.93 -35.56 61.98
C ALA A 575 21.00 -36.02 60.52
N ALA A 576 19.87 -36.07 59.83
CA ALA A 576 19.79 -36.45 58.42
C ALA A 576 20.56 -35.49 57.49
N LEU A 577 20.49 -34.18 57.72
CA LEU A 577 21.26 -33.20 56.93
C LEU A 577 22.74 -33.22 57.28
N THR A 578 23.07 -33.54 58.53
CA THR A 578 24.46 -33.71 58.95
C THR A 578 25.07 -34.96 58.33
N GLU A 579 24.35 -36.07 58.28
CA GLU A 579 24.77 -37.29 57.59
C GLU A 579 24.99 -37.04 56.08
N LEU A 580 24.06 -36.32 55.45
CA LEU A 580 24.14 -35.98 54.02
C LEU A 580 25.36 -35.10 53.69
N LEU A 581 25.68 -34.11 54.53
CA LEU A 581 26.88 -33.27 54.39
C LEU A 581 28.19 -34.07 54.49
N HIS A 582 28.21 -35.09 55.33
CA HIS A 582 29.41 -35.91 55.58
C HIS A 582 29.46 -37.18 54.71
N HIS A 583 28.47 -37.40 53.85
CA HIS A 583 28.44 -38.56 52.98
C HIS A 583 29.61 -38.51 51.98
N PRO A 584 30.41 -39.58 51.83
CA PRO A 584 31.67 -39.55 51.05
C PRO A 584 31.50 -39.23 49.56
N LYS A 585 30.27 -39.35 49.04
CA LYS A 585 29.91 -39.01 47.64
C LYS A 585 29.16 -37.68 47.49
N ALA A 586 28.96 -36.91 48.56
CA ALA A 586 28.20 -35.65 48.53
C ALA A 586 29.04 -34.42 48.11
N GLY A 587 30.37 -34.54 48.05
CA GLY A 587 31.27 -33.45 47.68
C GLY A 587 30.91 -32.71 46.37
N PRO A 588 30.49 -33.40 45.29
CA PRO A 588 30.07 -32.76 44.05
C PRO A 588 28.72 -32.02 44.10
N LEU A 589 27.97 -32.08 45.21
CA LEU A 589 26.65 -31.45 45.36
C LEU A 589 26.71 -30.05 45.96
N GLY A 590 27.91 -29.53 46.25
CA GLY A 590 28.14 -28.17 46.74
C GLY A 590 27.26 -27.75 47.92
N LEU A 591 27.02 -28.68 48.85
CA LEU A 591 26.14 -28.48 50.00
C LEU A 591 26.80 -27.58 51.05
N ARG A 592 26.06 -26.58 51.54
CA ARG A 592 26.48 -25.67 52.61
C ARG A 592 25.35 -25.46 53.61
N ARG A 593 25.66 -25.52 54.90
CA ARG A 593 24.67 -25.34 55.97
C ARG A 593 24.38 -23.87 56.23
N LEU A 594 23.10 -23.49 56.21
CA LEU A 594 22.64 -22.13 56.56
C LEU A 594 21.95 -22.09 57.93
N ALA A 595 21.28 -23.17 58.33
CA ALA A 595 20.65 -23.34 59.63
C ALA A 595 20.69 -24.83 60.04
N PRO A 596 20.40 -25.20 61.31
CA PRO A 596 20.44 -26.59 61.77
C PRO A 596 19.62 -27.56 60.89
N THR A 597 18.46 -27.12 60.42
CA THR A 597 17.53 -27.88 59.57
C THR A 597 17.51 -27.44 58.10
N VAL A 598 18.47 -26.60 57.66
CA VAL A 598 18.50 -26.04 56.30
C VAL A 598 19.90 -26.05 55.69
N LEU A 599 20.02 -26.73 54.55
CA LEU A 599 21.18 -26.66 53.66
C LEU A 599 20.82 -25.88 52.40
N ILE A 600 21.83 -25.30 51.76
CA ILE A 600 21.76 -24.82 50.38
C ILE A 600 22.75 -25.59 49.52
N SER A 601 22.48 -25.62 48.23
CA SER A 601 23.36 -26.17 47.21
C SER A 601 23.51 -25.16 46.08
N ASP A 602 24.70 -25.14 45.48
CA ASP A 602 24.98 -24.46 44.22
C ASP A 602 24.52 -25.27 42.99
N THR A 603 24.07 -26.51 43.21
CA THR A 603 23.64 -27.43 42.15
C THR A 603 22.16 -27.18 41.83
N PRO A 604 21.79 -27.08 40.53
CA PRO A 604 20.40 -26.94 40.12
C PRO A 604 19.53 -28.06 40.68
N ILE A 605 18.30 -27.73 41.10
CA ILE A 605 17.37 -28.70 41.69
C ILE A 605 17.14 -29.93 40.79
N GLU A 606 17.11 -29.74 39.47
CA GLU A 606 16.98 -30.79 38.44
C GLU A 606 18.13 -31.81 38.47
N VAL A 607 19.32 -31.38 38.89
CA VAL A 607 20.54 -32.21 38.97
C VAL A 607 20.75 -32.74 40.38
N LEU A 608 20.39 -31.96 41.40
CA LEU A 608 20.54 -32.32 42.80
C LEU A 608 19.57 -33.46 43.18
N LEU A 609 18.31 -33.42 42.74
CA LEU A 609 17.29 -34.42 43.10
C LEU A 609 17.66 -35.87 42.74
N PRO A 610 18.09 -36.20 41.50
CA PRO A 610 18.52 -37.56 41.18
C PRO A 610 19.72 -38.00 42.02
N ARG A 611 20.69 -37.10 42.24
CA ARG A 611 21.90 -37.42 42.99
C ARG A 611 21.63 -37.70 44.46
N LEU A 612 20.74 -36.94 45.10
CA LEU A 612 20.32 -37.22 46.47
C LEU A 612 19.63 -38.58 46.59
N ARG A 613 18.85 -38.99 45.57
CA ARG A 613 18.23 -40.34 45.50
C ARG A 613 19.27 -41.44 45.38
N ASP A 614 20.31 -41.24 44.58
CA ASP A 614 21.44 -42.18 44.47
C ASP A 614 22.23 -42.33 45.78
N LEU A 615 22.20 -41.33 46.65
CA LEU A 615 22.79 -41.34 48.00
C LEU A 615 21.83 -41.93 49.07
N GLY A 616 20.66 -42.42 48.68
CA GLY A 616 19.69 -43.05 49.58
C GLY A 616 18.68 -42.10 50.22
N ALA A 617 18.67 -40.80 49.85
CA ALA A 617 17.69 -39.83 50.36
C ALA A 617 16.44 -39.77 49.47
N ALA A 618 15.29 -39.39 50.03
CA ALA A 618 14.03 -39.27 49.29
C ALA A 618 13.49 -37.81 49.28
N PRO A 619 14.15 -36.85 48.58
CA PRO A 619 13.76 -35.45 48.61
C PRO A 619 12.53 -35.12 47.74
N VAL A 620 11.76 -34.13 48.19
CA VAL A 620 10.59 -33.55 47.51
C VAL A 620 10.85 -32.06 47.27
N VAL A 621 10.49 -31.53 46.10
CA VAL A 621 10.91 -30.21 45.59
C VAL A 621 10.04 -29.07 46.12
N GLU A 622 10.41 -28.29 47.14
CA GLU A 622 9.52 -27.22 47.66
C GLU A 622 9.21 -26.07 46.63
N ALA A 623 8.01 -25.44 46.67
CA ALA A 623 7.52 -24.31 45.87
C ALA A 623 7.60 -23.03 46.72
N ALA A 624 7.44 -21.86 46.08
CA ALA A 624 7.59 -20.56 46.74
C ALA A 624 6.58 -20.28 47.88
N ASP A 625 5.47 -21.02 47.96
CA ASP A 625 4.48 -20.99 49.06
C ASP A 625 4.69 -22.08 50.13
N GLY A 626 5.77 -22.86 50.03
CA GLY A 626 6.02 -24.04 50.87
C GLY A 626 5.39 -25.33 50.34
N THR A 627 4.68 -25.30 49.19
CA THR A 627 4.25 -26.51 48.46
C THR A 627 5.41 -27.00 47.60
N VAL A 628 5.30 -27.50 46.35
CA VAL A 628 6.46 -28.15 45.67
C VAL A 628 6.70 -27.71 44.18
N ARG A 629 7.73 -26.87 43.76
CA ARG A 629 8.19 -26.49 42.33
C ARG A 629 9.14 -25.25 42.01
N VAL A 630 9.59 -25.06 40.72
CA VAL A 630 10.95 -24.57 40.17
C VAL A 630 11.04 -23.37 39.09
N THR A 631 12.07 -22.44 39.14
CA THR A 631 12.88 -21.44 38.22
C THR A 631 12.48 -20.12 37.42
N ARG A 632 13.52 -19.28 37.02
CA ARG A 632 13.69 -17.83 36.49
C ARG A 632 13.60 -17.52 34.92
N PRO A 633 13.58 -16.24 34.40
CA PRO A 633 13.32 -15.90 32.96
C PRO A 633 14.47 -15.34 32.05
N ASP A 634 14.37 -15.60 30.73
CA ASP A 634 15.26 -15.23 29.58
C ASP A 634 14.74 -14.04 28.71
N GLN A 635 15.61 -13.37 27.93
CA GLN A 635 15.22 -12.38 26.89
C GLN A 635 14.44 -13.01 25.73
N LEU A 636 13.36 -12.36 25.29
CA LEU A 636 12.48 -12.91 24.26
C LEU A 636 12.77 -12.34 22.86
N ARG A 637 12.84 -13.22 21.87
CA ARG A 637 12.93 -12.90 20.43
C ARG A 637 11.89 -13.70 19.66
N ALA A 638 11.28 -13.10 18.64
CA ALA A 638 10.44 -13.83 17.69
C ALA A 638 11.20 -14.11 16.39
N ARG A 639 10.78 -15.14 15.66
CA ARG A 639 11.16 -15.26 14.25
C ARG A 639 10.35 -14.24 13.44
N PRO A 640 10.94 -13.68 12.38
CA PRO A 640 10.25 -12.69 11.57
C PRO A 640 9.09 -13.38 10.84
N PRO A 641 7.95 -12.69 10.64
CA PRO A 641 6.88 -13.19 9.79
C PRO A 641 7.46 -13.53 8.41
N ARG A 642 6.99 -14.62 7.80
CA ARG A 642 7.37 -14.97 6.43
C ARG A 642 6.69 -14.02 5.45
N GLU A 643 7.24 -12.81 5.29
CA GLU A 643 6.90 -11.91 4.20
C GLU A 643 8.04 -11.83 3.17
N ARG A 644 7.65 -11.77 1.90
CA ARG A 644 8.59 -11.78 0.76
C ARG A 644 9.30 -10.42 0.70
N ARG A 645 10.59 -10.38 1.07
CA ARG A 645 11.50 -9.21 0.95
C ARG A 645 11.34 -8.51 -0.41
N THR A 646 11.09 -7.21 -0.41
CA THR A 646 10.69 -6.37 -1.55
C THR A 646 11.84 -5.80 -2.38
N ALA A 647 13.04 -5.57 -1.84
CA ALA A 647 14.16 -5.03 -2.62
C ALA A 647 14.61 -5.95 -3.79
N ALA A 648 14.47 -7.28 -3.63
CA ALA A 648 14.67 -8.22 -4.73
C ALA A 648 13.44 -8.35 -5.65
N ALA A 649 12.32 -7.67 -5.35
CA ALA A 649 11.09 -7.76 -6.14
C ALA A 649 11.20 -7.04 -7.48
N GLN A 650 11.90 -5.91 -7.59
CA GLN A 650 11.98 -5.18 -8.86
C GLN A 650 12.84 -5.91 -9.91
N VAL A 651 14.00 -6.44 -9.51
CA VAL A 651 14.83 -7.31 -10.38
C VAL A 651 14.10 -8.62 -10.71
N ARG A 652 13.34 -9.18 -9.76
CA ARG A 652 12.49 -10.36 -10.04
C ARG A 652 11.33 -10.04 -10.97
N GLU A 653 10.77 -8.83 -10.91
CA GLU A 653 9.61 -8.44 -11.73
C GLU A 653 10.04 -8.22 -13.18
N THR A 654 11.19 -7.57 -13.44
CA THR A 654 11.74 -7.46 -14.79
C THR A 654 12.10 -8.83 -15.37
N ALA A 655 12.77 -9.68 -14.59
CA ALA A 655 13.07 -11.06 -14.99
C ALA A 655 11.80 -11.89 -15.24
N ARG A 656 10.76 -11.68 -14.44
CA ARG A 656 9.45 -12.34 -14.58
C ARG A 656 8.72 -11.86 -15.82
N ALA A 657 8.70 -10.56 -16.10
CA ALA A 657 8.10 -10.00 -17.31
C ALA A 657 8.77 -10.57 -18.56
N ALA A 658 10.11 -10.61 -18.60
CA ALA A 658 10.87 -11.23 -19.69
C ALA A 658 10.54 -12.72 -19.88
N ALA A 659 10.43 -13.49 -18.80
CA ALA A 659 10.04 -14.90 -18.85
C ALA A 659 8.59 -15.08 -19.36
N VAL A 660 7.67 -14.23 -18.93
CA VAL A 660 6.28 -14.22 -19.39
C VAL A 660 6.20 -13.89 -20.89
N ILE A 661 6.93 -12.87 -21.36
CA ILE A 661 6.99 -12.50 -22.79
C ILE A 661 7.54 -13.67 -23.62
N THR A 662 8.62 -14.31 -23.14
CA THR A 662 9.19 -15.48 -23.80
C THR A 662 8.17 -16.62 -23.92
N ALA A 663 7.41 -16.89 -22.85
CA ALA A 663 6.36 -17.90 -22.84
C ALA A 663 5.25 -17.56 -23.87
N ILE A 664 4.73 -16.33 -23.86
CA ILE A 664 3.70 -15.85 -24.79
C ILE A 664 4.17 -16.00 -26.25
N ARG A 665 5.39 -15.53 -26.58
CA ARG A 665 5.94 -15.64 -27.94
C ARG A 665 6.20 -17.09 -28.36
N SER A 666 6.52 -17.97 -27.42
CA SER A 666 6.70 -19.40 -27.71
C SER A 666 5.35 -20.08 -27.99
N GLY A 667 4.32 -19.79 -27.20
CA GLY A 667 3.00 -20.38 -27.40
C GLY A 667 2.28 -19.82 -28.62
N ASP A 668 2.51 -18.56 -28.97
CA ASP A 668 2.00 -17.96 -30.21
C ASP A 668 2.61 -18.63 -31.46
N ARG A 669 3.92 -18.94 -31.46
CA ARG A 669 4.57 -19.75 -32.51
C ARG A 669 4.04 -21.19 -32.56
N ALA A 670 3.71 -21.78 -31.41
CA ALA A 670 3.11 -23.10 -31.34
C ALA A 670 1.65 -23.11 -31.82
N ALA A 671 0.91 -22.01 -31.63
CA ALA A 671 -0.45 -21.86 -32.12
C ALA A 671 -0.48 -21.67 -33.65
N SER A 672 0.42 -20.87 -34.21
CA SER A 672 0.50 -20.62 -35.66
C SER A 672 0.99 -21.80 -36.48
N SER A 673 1.67 -22.77 -35.86
CA SER A 673 2.14 -24.01 -36.51
C SER A 673 1.13 -25.17 -36.48
N ARG A 674 -0.04 -25.00 -35.85
CA ARG A 674 -1.10 -26.04 -35.87
C ARG A 674 -1.88 -25.99 -37.20
N PRO A 675 -2.11 -27.14 -37.86
CA PRO A 675 -2.92 -27.19 -39.07
C PRO A 675 -4.37 -26.77 -38.80
N ALA A 676 -4.94 -25.97 -39.71
CA ALA A 676 -6.33 -25.49 -39.70
C ALA A 676 -7.32 -26.64 -40.02
N SER A 677 -7.36 -27.68 -39.21
CA SER A 677 -8.42 -28.69 -39.26
C SER A 677 -9.45 -28.38 -38.18
N GLY A 678 -10.74 -28.55 -38.49
CA GLY A 678 -11.91 -28.18 -37.68
C GLY A 678 -12.05 -28.92 -36.34
N ALA A 679 -11.06 -28.79 -35.47
CA ALA A 679 -11.08 -29.29 -34.11
C ALA A 679 -11.93 -28.36 -33.24
N ALA A 680 -12.73 -28.97 -32.36
CA ALA A 680 -13.41 -28.29 -31.27
C ALA A 680 -12.39 -27.40 -30.53
N LEU A 681 -12.67 -26.10 -30.45
CA LEU A 681 -11.87 -25.18 -29.66
C LEU A 681 -11.90 -25.66 -28.20
N SER A 682 -10.76 -25.63 -27.52
CA SER A 682 -10.77 -25.76 -26.06
C SER A 682 -11.69 -24.68 -25.47
N PRO A 683 -12.27 -24.86 -24.27
CA PRO A 683 -13.10 -23.82 -23.64
C PRO A 683 -12.41 -22.44 -23.58
N SER A 684 -11.09 -22.43 -23.41
CA SER A 684 -10.24 -21.23 -23.50
C SER A 684 -10.15 -20.65 -24.92
N GLY A 685 -10.04 -21.49 -25.96
CA GLY A 685 -10.03 -21.06 -27.36
C GLY A 685 -11.39 -20.50 -27.81
N SER A 686 -12.50 -21.11 -27.39
CA SER A 686 -13.86 -20.60 -27.65
C SER A 686 -14.07 -19.22 -27.03
N LEU A 687 -13.59 -19.00 -25.79
CA LEU A 687 -13.63 -17.70 -25.12
C LEU A 687 -12.81 -16.64 -25.87
N THR A 688 -11.61 -16.98 -26.33
CA THR A 688 -10.77 -16.06 -27.11
C THR A 688 -11.45 -15.68 -28.43
N ALA A 689 -11.98 -16.66 -29.18
CA ALA A 689 -12.68 -16.42 -30.44
C ALA A 689 -13.95 -15.56 -30.26
N LEU A 690 -14.74 -15.82 -29.22
CA LEU A 690 -15.94 -15.01 -28.91
C LEU A 690 -15.57 -13.57 -28.54
N ARG A 691 -14.50 -13.37 -27.76
CA ARG A 691 -14.03 -12.03 -27.41
C ARG A 691 -13.49 -11.28 -28.61
N GLU A 692 -12.72 -11.95 -29.46
CA GLU A 692 -12.24 -11.36 -30.72
C GLU A 692 -13.41 -10.94 -31.62
N ALA A 693 -14.46 -11.75 -31.73
CA ALA A 693 -15.67 -11.39 -32.47
C ALA A 693 -16.41 -10.19 -31.86
N ILE A 694 -16.45 -10.07 -30.52
CA ILE A 694 -17.00 -8.91 -29.82
C ILE A 694 -16.20 -7.65 -30.15
N GLU A 695 -14.86 -7.71 -30.09
CA GLU A 695 -13.99 -6.58 -30.42
C GLU A 695 -14.17 -6.10 -31.87
N LEU A 696 -14.37 -7.04 -32.78
CA LEU A 696 -14.60 -6.80 -34.20
C LEU A 696 -16.04 -6.37 -34.53
N GLY A 697 -17.00 -6.63 -33.64
CA GLY A 697 -18.43 -6.51 -33.93
C GLY A 697 -18.93 -7.49 -35.00
N GLY A 698 -18.28 -8.65 -35.15
CA GLY A 698 -18.55 -9.62 -36.19
C GLY A 698 -19.51 -10.74 -35.75
N ALA A 699 -20.37 -11.20 -36.66
CA ALA A 699 -21.26 -12.34 -36.42
C ALA A 699 -20.45 -13.66 -36.36
N VAL A 700 -20.90 -14.59 -35.52
CA VAL A 700 -20.28 -15.92 -35.38
C VAL A 700 -21.32 -17.01 -35.43
N LEU A 701 -20.92 -18.17 -35.97
CA LEU A 701 -21.65 -19.43 -35.85
C LEU A 701 -21.15 -20.17 -34.61
N ILE A 702 -22.04 -20.43 -33.65
CA ILE A 702 -21.74 -21.28 -32.48
C ILE A 702 -22.47 -22.61 -32.56
N SER A 703 -21.79 -23.68 -32.16
CA SER A 703 -22.43 -24.98 -31.91
C SER A 703 -22.71 -25.11 -30.41
N TYR A 704 -23.99 -25.04 -30.02
CA TYR A 704 -24.43 -24.95 -28.62
C TYR A 704 -25.29 -26.14 -28.20
N VAL A 705 -24.99 -26.72 -27.04
CA VAL A 705 -25.78 -27.79 -26.42
C VAL A 705 -26.67 -27.23 -25.32
N ASP A 706 -27.98 -27.47 -25.39
CA ASP A 706 -28.94 -26.97 -24.40
C ASP A 706 -29.02 -27.83 -23.12
N ASN A 707 -29.91 -27.45 -22.18
CA ASN A 707 -30.14 -28.19 -20.93
C ASN A 707 -30.66 -29.63 -21.14
N HIS A 708 -31.19 -29.94 -22.32
CA HIS A 708 -31.77 -31.23 -22.66
C HIS A 708 -30.80 -32.09 -23.50
N GLY A 709 -29.56 -31.63 -23.69
CA GLY A 709 -28.53 -32.34 -24.45
C GLY A 709 -28.69 -32.22 -25.96
N SER A 710 -29.57 -31.35 -26.46
CA SER A 710 -29.76 -31.12 -27.89
C SER A 710 -28.72 -30.13 -28.41
N ALA A 711 -27.95 -30.55 -29.42
CA ALA A 711 -26.99 -29.69 -30.10
C ALA A 711 -27.66 -28.89 -31.21
N SER A 712 -27.43 -27.57 -31.24
CA SER A 712 -27.93 -26.68 -32.28
C SER A 712 -26.85 -25.69 -32.72
N ASP A 713 -26.75 -25.47 -34.02
CA ASP A 713 -25.94 -24.40 -34.58
C ASP A 713 -26.73 -23.09 -34.62
N ARG A 714 -26.11 -22.00 -34.19
CA ARG A 714 -26.75 -20.67 -34.13
C ARG A 714 -25.82 -19.59 -34.65
N ILE A 715 -26.36 -18.76 -35.54
CA ILE A 715 -25.72 -17.52 -35.97
C ILE A 715 -26.09 -16.44 -34.96
N ILE A 716 -25.08 -15.81 -34.36
CA ILE A 716 -25.27 -14.81 -33.32
C ILE A 716 -24.37 -13.59 -33.54
N ASP A 717 -24.81 -12.42 -33.07
CA ASP A 717 -23.96 -11.25 -32.89
C ASP A 717 -23.56 -11.18 -31.42
N PRO A 718 -22.31 -11.54 -31.06
CA PRO A 718 -21.88 -11.57 -29.68
C PRO A 718 -21.73 -10.13 -29.15
N LEU A 719 -22.30 -9.87 -27.96
CA LEU A 719 -22.31 -8.55 -27.33
C LEU A 719 -21.33 -8.47 -26.16
N SER A 720 -21.34 -9.47 -25.26
CA SER A 720 -20.45 -9.51 -24.10
C SER A 720 -20.21 -10.93 -23.60
N VAL A 721 -19.05 -11.17 -22.98
CA VAL A 721 -18.70 -12.46 -22.35
C VAL A 721 -18.13 -12.24 -20.95
N GLU A 722 -18.94 -12.53 -19.93
CA GLU A 722 -18.58 -12.39 -18.51
C GLU A 722 -19.02 -13.61 -17.70
N GLY A 723 -18.25 -13.98 -16.67
CA GLY A 723 -18.64 -15.04 -15.74
C GLY A 723 -18.91 -16.42 -16.37
N GLY A 724 -18.37 -16.70 -17.55
CA GLY A 724 -18.65 -17.94 -18.30
C GLY A 724 -20.00 -17.94 -19.02
N GLN A 725 -20.64 -16.79 -19.17
CA GLN A 725 -21.86 -16.56 -19.94
C GLN A 725 -21.56 -15.62 -21.12
N LEU A 726 -22.17 -15.88 -22.27
CA LEU A 726 -22.14 -15.07 -23.48
C LEU A 726 -23.51 -14.43 -23.66
N THR A 727 -23.58 -13.11 -23.74
CA THR A 727 -24.79 -12.40 -24.16
C THR A 727 -24.65 -12.06 -25.64
N ALA A 728 -25.61 -12.44 -26.46
CA ALA A 728 -25.57 -12.25 -27.90
C ALA A 728 -26.97 -12.07 -28.50
N ARG A 729 -27.08 -11.33 -29.60
CA ARG A 729 -28.31 -11.30 -30.41
C ARG A 729 -28.37 -12.56 -31.28
N ASP A 730 -29.39 -13.38 -31.09
CA ASP A 730 -29.60 -14.62 -31.84
C ASP A 730 -30.40 -14.33 -33.11
N HIS A 731 -29.80 -14.50 -34.28
CA HIS A 731 -30.44 -14.20 -35.57
C HIS A 731 -31.69 -15.07 -35.82
N ARG A 732 -31.76 -16.26 -35.20
CA ARG A 732 -32.91 -17.15 -35.38
C ARG A 732 -34.14 -16.68 -34.62
N SER A 733 -33.97 -16.03 -33.47
CA SER A 733 -35.07 -15.51 -32.66
C SER A 733 -35.24 -13.99 -32.73
N ASP A 734 -34.31 -13.29 -33.38
CA ASP A 734 -34.19 -11.83 -33.42
C ASP A 734 -34.30 -11.19 -32.02
N ASP A 735 -33.62 -11.81 -31.05
CA ASP A 735 -33.70 -11.44 -29.64
C ASP A 735 -32.35 -11.63 -28.94
N VAL A 736 -32.11 -10.87 -27.87
CA VAL A 736 -30.88 -10.92 -27.07
C VAL A 736 -31.00 -12.07 -26.06
N ARG A 737 -30.06 -13.02 -26.14
CA ARG A 737 -30.05 -14.23 -25.32
C ARG A 737 -28.71 -14.46 -24.64
N THR A 738 -28.76 -15.22 -23.56
CA THR A 738 -27.57 -15.65 -22.81
C THR A 738 -27.28 -17.12 -23.07
N PHE A 739 -26.02 -17.43 -23.37
CA PHE A 739 -25.49 -18.76 -23.64
C PHE A 739 -24.41 -19.12 -22.63
N ALA A 740 -24.50 -20.30 -22.01
CA ALA A 740 -23.45 -20.77 -21.12
C ALA A 740 -22.23 -21.22 -21.93
N VAL A 741 -21.07 -20.58 -21.74
CA VAL A 741 -19.88 -20.78 -22.58
C VAL A 741 -19.36 -22.21 -22.52
N HIS A 742 -19.45 -22.88 -21.35
CA HIS A 742 -19.04 -24.28 -21.20
C HIS A 742 -19.87 -25.27 -22.05
N ARG A 743 -20.95 -24.81 -22.68
CA ARG A 743 -21.81 -25.59 -23.59
C ARG A 743 -21.64 -25.21 -25.05
N ILE A 744 -20.74 -24.28 -25.34
CA ILE A 744 -20.33 -23.93 -26.69
C ILE A 744 -19.20 -24.88 -27.07
N THR A 745 -19.49 -25.76 -28.02
CA THR A 745 -18.57 -26.82 -28.47
C THR A 745 -17.69 -26.37 -29.64
N ALA A 746 -18.15 -25.38 -30.41
CA ALA A 746 -17.40 -24.75 -31.48
C ALA A 746 -17.83 -23.29 -31.68
N VAL A 747 -16.90 -22.46 -32.14
CA VAL A 747 -17.12 -21.06 -32.53
C VAL A 747 -16.44 -20.85 -33.87
N ARG A 748 -17.16 -20.34 -34.87
CA ARG A 748 -16.63 -20.04 -36.21
C ARG A 748 -17.00 -18.59 -36.58
N PRO A 749 -16.01 -17.74 -36.92
CA PRO A 749 -16.30 -16.43 -37.49
C PRO A 749 -17.08 -16.60 -38.80
N LEU A 750 -18.06 -15.74 -39.03
CA LEU A 750 -18.69 -15.60 -40.34
C LEU A 750 -18.03 -14.41 -41.03
N ASP A 751 -17.54 -14.61 -42.26
CA ASP A 751 -17.10 -13.49 -43.07
C ASP A 751 -18.30 -12.57 -43.34
N PRO A 752 -18.13 -11.24 -43.27
CA PRO A 752 -19.19 -10.32 -43.67
C PRO A 752 -19.55 -10.63 -45.12
N ALA A 753 -20.82 -10.97 -45.35
CA ALA A 753 -21.32 -11.14 -46.71
C ALA A 753 -21.01 -9.86 -47.51
N SER A 754 -20.39 -10.06 -48.66
CA SER A 754 -19.96 -9.01 -49.60
C SER A 754 -21.11 -8.11 -50.06
#